data_AF-A0A2J5HDC5-F1
#
_entry.id   AF-A0A2J5HDC5-F1
#
_cell.length_a   1.000
_cell.length_b   1.000
_cell.length_c   1.000
_cell.angle_alpha   90.00
_cell.angle_beta   90.00
_cell.angle_gamma   90.00
#
_symmetry.space_group_name_H-M   'P 1'
#
loop_
_entity.id
_entity.type
_entity.pdbx_description
1 polymer ?
#
loop_
_entity_poly.entity_id
_entity_poly.type
_entity_poly.pdbx_seq_one_letter_code
_entity_poly.pdbx_strand_id
1 'polypeptide(L)'
;MAPSELQTKVGQLFAVGFHGLTPSPEIKTLIHEHALGGIVLFKRNISDVAQLQTLTRALQEEARLAGHERPLFIGIDQENGLVTRISPPIAAQMPGPMALGATYSPELAYDTGVTTGQTLQFFGINMNYAPVCDVNSEPLNPVIGVRSPGDDPEFVGRFASATARGLREQKVVPSVKHFPGHGDTAVDSHYGLPVITKSRDELGRCELVPFRRAAAEGVESVMTAHISLPAIDDSGLPATLSPDVLNILRKDMQYDGMIITDCLEMDGIRATYGTEKGAVLSLGAGSDSIMICHTYAVQVAAIKQVCEAVQSGQVPQSRLDEAYRRVTTLKDQFLDWDTALRVQPPAHLAALNQKGAVLAKEIYARSVTLVRDTKHILPLSPTAQIVFLFPGGATPAGGAVDGEGLGRPGTYSASPYLDLLNRHAPNVAEVYYAPPTGLSTQQWQAVEAADVVVFVSINARESPDQHSLGLELPNRTRKLVAIAACSPYDFLNDAAAIGTYIMTYEPTLEAFSAATDILFGTAPPRGALPVGAPKPTSSTDIHITPYNPSSDFPALLSIWTAALPTYTPDPDLLSTLLHAHPTQHHLIARNSSNEPTGFALLYANAKTNTAHLAVLAVHPSHQTHGIGTRLLAAARASLPTARISLGSGIPRFWPGIPTDLPQSVQSFFVHRGFRLNPLKPRSVDLYQGVSALSSAGGKYLARAKQDHISFAPVKESQYEECLAGQMKNFSSNADWINLYKTLPPKTHPHTILTALHTPTPTSPPKQIAWLIALPPSHPILTQNWAFPAFFAHQNQPQHAGLIGCVGVDGEYRRRGVGLGLVEFAVEFLKSRSLDSRSSSSDDGDAGAGIDGIFVDWVEIEGWYEKVGFDVWRSYRTGNLLD
;
A
#
# COMPACT_ATOMS: atom_id res chain seq x y z
N MET A 1 11.13 6.79 -35.86
CA MET A 1 10.17 5.68 -35.79
C MET A 1 9.36 5.67 -37.07
N ALA A 2 9.13 4.52 -37.70
CA ALA A 2 8.25 4.46 -38.86
C ALA A 2 6.80 4.76 -38.45
N PRO A 3 5.96 5.40 -39.29
CA PRO A 3 4.57 5.72 -38.93
C PRO A 3 3.75 4.51 -38.44
N SER A 4 3.98 3.33 -39.02
CA SER A 4 3.33 2.08 -38.60
C SER A 4 3.76 1.61 -37.21
N GLU A 5 5.04 1.73 -36.88
CA GLU A 5 5.57 1.36 -35.54
C GLU A 5 5.03 2.30 -34.45
N LEU A 6 4.90 3.59 -34.76
CA LEU A 6 4.31 4.57 -33.84
C LEU A 6 2.85 4.24 -33.56
N GLN A 7 2.06 4.00 -34.60
CA GLN A 7 0.64 3.66 -34.46
C GLN A 7 0.47 2.39 -33.63
N THR A 8 1.31 1.38 -33.83
CA THR A 8 1.29 0.16 -33.01
C THR A 8 1.56 0.45 -31.54
N LYS A 9 2.61 1.23 -31.23
CA LYS A 9 2.91 1.58 -29.83
C LYS A 9 1.79 2.37 -29.17
N VAL A 10 1.23 3.35 -29.89
CA VAL A 10 0.12 4.18 -29.38
C VAL A 10 -1.13 3.32 -29.18
N GLY A 11 -1.49 2.47 -30.15
CA GLY A 11 -2.63 1.56 -30.07
C GLY A 11 -2.62 0.67 -28.82
N GLN A 12 -1.44 0.17 -28.46
CA GLN A 12 -1.27 -0.64 -27.25
C GLN A 12 -1.57 0.10 -25.95
N LEU A 13 -1.56 1.44 -25.95
CA LEU A 13 -1.91 2.26 -24.78
C LEU A 13 -3.42 2.49 -24.63
N PHE A 14 -4.26 2.06 -25.57
CA PHE A 14 -5.71 2.30 -25.48
C PHE A 14 -6.46 1.08 -24.95
N ALA A 15 -7.38 1.35 -24.02
CA ALA A 15 -8.42 0.44 -23.56
C ALA A 15 -9.79 0.99 -23.97
N VAL A 16 -10.53 0.25 -24.78
CA VAL A 16 -11.78 0.76 -25.38
C VAL A 16 -12.95 -0.19 -25.18
N GLY A 17 -14.15 0.37 -25.04
CA GLY A 17 -15.38 -0.43 -25.04
C GLY A 17 -16.07 -0.44 -26.40
N PHE A 18 -17.08 -1.29 -26.54
CA PHE A 18 -17.91 -1.40 -27.75
C PHE A 18 -19.34 -1.86 -27.39
N HIS A 19 -20.25 -1.82 -28.36
CA HIS A 19 -21.62 -2.29 -28.21
C HIS A 19 -21.84 -3.64 -28.89
N GLY A 20 -22.68 -4.48 -28.28
CA GLY A 20 -23.06 -5.79 -28.82
C GLY A 20 -22.48 -6.97 -28.05
N LEU A 21 -22.96 -8.16 -28.40
CA LEU A 21 -22.65 -9.43 -27.75
C LEU A 21 -21.56 -10.24 -28.48
N THR A 22 -21.07 -9.75 -29.61
CA THR A 22 -20.01 -10.33 -30.43
C THR A 22 -19.09 -9.20 -30.92
N PRO A 23 -17.85 -9.48 -31.37
CA PRO A 23 -16.97 -8.43 -31.87
C PRO A 23 -17.60 -7.73 -33.10
N SER A 24 -17.93 -6.45 -32.95
CA SER A 24 -18.49 -5.62 -34.01
C SER A 24 -17.43 -5.30 -35.10
N PRO A 25 -17.84 -4.86 -36.31
CA PRO A 25 -16.89 -4.40 -37.32
C PRO A 25 -15.93 -3.32 -36.80
N GLU A 26 -16.44 -2.38 -36.00
CA GLU A 26 -15.68 -1.26 -35.45
C GLU A 26 -14.57 -1.72 -34.51
N ILE A 27 -14.87 -2.64 -33.57
CA ILE A 27 -13.84 -3.13 -32.65
C ILE A 27 -12.80 -3.99 -33.38
N LYS A 28 -13.21 -4.74 -34.41
CA LYS A 28 -12.24 -5.46 -35.27
C LYS A 28 -11.32 -4.48 -35.98
N THR A 29 -11.83 -3.38 -36.53
CA THR A 29 -10.99 -2.34 -37.12
C THR A 29 -10.00 -1.76 -36.11
N LEU A 30 -10.40 -1.48 -34.86
CA LEU A 30 -9.47 -1.00 -33.84
C LEU A 30 -8.37 -2.04 -33.52
N ILE A 31 -8.72 -3.32 -33.46
CA ILE A 31 -7.76 -4.40 -33.20
C ILE A 31 -6.76 -4.56 -34.36
N HIS A 32 -7.25 -4.61 -35.60
CA HIS A 32 -6.45 -4.91 -36.79
C HIS A 32 -5.68 -3.70 -37.32
N GLU A 33 -6.32 -2.54 -37.43
CA GLU A 33 -5.75 -1.35 -38.10
C GLU A 33 -5.10 -0.38 -37.11
N HIS A 34 -5.53 -0.39 -35.85
CA HIS A 34 -5.00 0.50 -34.81
C HIS A 34 -4.21 -0.23 -33.73
N ALA A 35 -4.00 -1.55 -33.85
CA ALA A 35 -3.22 -2.36 -32.91
C ALA A 35 -3.64 -2.15 -31.44
N LEU A 36 -4.94 -2.09 -31.20
CA LEU A 36 -5.54 -1.81 -29.89
C LEU A 36 -4.96 -2.68 -28.76
N GLY A 37 -4.68 -2.08 -27.59
CA GLY A 37 -4.07 -2.76 -26.46
C GLY A 37 -5.04 -3.49 -25.53
N GLY A 38 -6.26 -2.98 -25.37
CA GLY A 38 -7.22 -3.51 -24.41
C GLY A 38 -8.68 -3.23 -24.73
N ILE A 39 -9.54 -4.04 -24.11
CA ILE A 39 -11.01 -4.00 -24.21
C ILE A 39 -11.58 -3.73 -22.83
N VAL A 40 -12.62 -2.90 -22.75
CA VAL A 40 -13.44 -2.68 -21.56
C VAL A 40 -14.83 -3.28 -21.79
N LEU A 41 -15.23 -4.24 -20.97
CA LEU A 41 -16.55 -4.86 -21.03
C LEU A 41 -17.51 -4.22 -20.04
N PHE A 42 -18.77 -4.11 -20.48
CA PHE A 42 -19.89 -3.61 -19.70
C PHE A 42 -21.05 -4.61 -19.70
N LYS A 43 -22.10 -4.33 -18.93
CA LYS A 43 -23.33 -5.14 -18.92
C LYS A 43 -23.93 -5.31 -20.32
N ARG A 44 -23.79 -4.31 -21.20
CA ARG A 44 -24.23 -4.37 -22.61
C ARG A 44 -23.53 -5.44 -23.47
N ASN A 45 -22.44 -6.03 -22.99
CA ASN A 45 -21.69 -7.08 -23.68
C ASN A 45 -22.00 -8.49 -23.13
N ILE A 46 -22.87 -8.61 -22.13
CA ILE A 46 -23.11 -9.82 -21.37
C ILE A 46 -24.57 -10.23 -21.48
N SER A 47 -24.81 -11.41 -22.02
CA SER A 47 -26.13 -12.06 -22.10
C SER A 47 -26.18 -13.30 -21.23
N ASP A 48 -25.24 -14.23 -21.44
CA ASP A 48 -25.20 -15.52 -20.77
C ASP A 48 -23.77 -16.10 -20.74
N VAL A 49 -23.62 -17.25 -20.09
CA VAL A 49 -22.33 -17.93 -19.87
C VAL A 49 -21.62 -18.25 -21.19
N ALA A 50 -22.32 -18.87 -22.14
CA ALA A 50 -21.70 -19.35 -23.38
C ALA A 50 -21.35 -18.18 -24.31
N GLN A 51 -22.21 -17.17 -24.36
CA GLN A 51 -21.98 -15.95 -25.13
C GLN A 51 -20.75 -15.20 -24.61
N LEU A 52 -20.62 -14.99 -23.29
CA LEU A 52 -19.50 -14.22 -22.76
C LEU A 52 -18.14 -14.90 -22.99
N GLN A 53 -18.05 -16.22 -22.80
CA GLN A 53 -16.83 -16.97 -23.14
C GLN A 53 -16.51 -16.92 -24.64
N THR A 54 -17.53 -16.99 -25.49
CA THR A 54 -17.34 -16.90 -26.94
C THR A 54 -16.84 -15.51 -27.32
N LEU A 55 -17.38 -14.45 -26.72
CA LEU A 55 -17.00 -13.08 -26.98
C LEU A 55 -15.53 -12.81 -26.64
N THR A 56 -15.09 -13.14 -25.41
CA THR A 56 -13.72 -12.87 -24.97
C THR A 56 -12.69 -13.67 -25.77
N ARG A 57 -12.99 -14.94 -26.08
CA ARG A 57 -12.15 -15.74 -26.99
C ARG A 57 -12.09 -15.12 -28.38
N ALA A 58 -13.22 -14.73 -28.96
CA ALA A 58 -13.25 -14.14 -30.30
C ALA A 58 -12.43 -12.83 -30.37
N LEU A 59 -12.47 -11.99 -29.33
CA LEU A 59 -11.63 -10.79 -29.26
C LEU A 59 -10.13 -11.15 -29.26
N GLN A 60 -9.71 -12.18 -28.53
CA GLN A 60 -8.32 -12.64 -28.53
C GLN A 60 -7.92 -13.30 -29.86
N GLU A 61 -8.83 -14.01 -30.52
CA GLU A 61 -8.63 -14.58 -31.87
C GLU A 61 -8.41 -13.46 -32.89
N GLU A 62 -9.21 -12.40 -32.87
CA GLU A 62 -9.02 -11.22 -33.73
C GLU A 62 -7.65 -10.58 -33.51
N ALA A 63 -7.21 -10.41 -32.26
CA ALA A 63 -5.88 -9.87 -31.96
C ALA A 63 -4.74 -10.78 -32.43
N ARG A 64 -4.90 -12.10 -32.30
CA ARG A 64 -3.91 -13.05 -32.83
C ARG A 64 -3.83 -12.98 -34.35
N LEU A 65 -4.98 -12.95 -35.04
CA LEU A 65 -5.07 -12.84 -36.49
C LEU A 65 -4.46 -11.53 -36.99
N ALA A 66 -4.63 -10.44 -36.24
CA ALA A 66 -4.01 -9.15 -36.50
C ALA A 66 -2.48 -9.13 -36.26
N GLY A 67 -1.89 -10.22 -35.76
CA GLY A 67 -0.45 -10.33 -35.54
C GLY A 67 0.06 -9.64 -34.27
N HIS A 68 -0.78 -9.46 -33.25
CA HIS A 68 -0.35 -8.88 -31.98
C HIS A 68 0.72 -9.75 -31.32
N GLU A 69 1.76 -9.14 -30.73
CA GLU A 69 2.80 -9.87 -30.00
C GLU A 69 2.25 -10.49 -28.70
N ARG A 70 1.34 -9.79 -28.03
CA ARG A 70 0.78 -10.14 -26.72
C ARG A 70 -0.75 -10.14 -26.77
N PRO A 71 -1.44 -10.94 -25.94
CA PRO A 71 -2.89 -10.88 -25.83
C PRO A 71 -3.41 -9.47 -25.50
N LEU A 72 -4.70 -9.24 -25.80
CA LEU A 72 -5.40 -8.05 -25.32
C LEU A 72 -5.57 -8.10 -23.81
N PHE A 73 -5.51 -6.94 -23.16
CA PHE A 73 -6.24 -6.80 -21.90
C PHE A 73 -7.74 -6.88 -22.18
N ILE A 74 -8.47 -7.65 -21.39
CA ILE A 74 -9.93 -7.66 -21.36
C ILE A 74 -10.30 -7.32 -19.92
N GLY A 75 -10.73 -6.08 -19.74
CA GLY A 75 -11.06 -5.45 -18.46
C GLY A 75 -12.55 -5.35 -18.19
N ILE A 76 -12.92 -5.25 -16.92
CA ILE A 76 -14.31 -5.07 -16.47
C ILE A 76 -14.35 -4.35 -15.11
N ASP A 77 -15.44 -3.64 -14.81
CA ASP A 77 -15.73 -3.12 -13.46
C ASP A 77 -16.51 -4.14 -12.63
N GLN A 78 -15.82 -5.18 -12.13
CA GLN A 78 -16.39 -6.17 -11.21
C GLN A 78 -15.95 -5.84 -9.78
N GLU A 79 -16.49 -4.74 -9.24
CA GLU A 79 -16.26 -4.31 -7.84
C GLU A 79 -17.01 -5.20 -6.83
N ASN A 80 -18.01 -5.93 -7.31
CA ASN A 80 -19.01 -6.68 -6.56
C ASN A 80 -20.04 -5.78 -5.86
N GLY A 81 -20.94 -6.40 -5.10
CA GLY A 81 -22.10 -5.74 -4.51
C GLY A 81 -22.88 -4.90 -5.53
N LEU A 82 -23.00 -3.61 -5.25
CA LEU A 82 -23.78 -2.67 -6.07
C LEU A 82 -23.22 -2.49 -7.50
N VAL A 83 -21.89 -2.57 -7.70
CA VAL A 83 -21.25 -2.46 -9.02
C VAL A 83 -20.74 -3.84 -9.45
N THR A 84 -21.67 -4.60 -10.02
CA THR A 84 -21.48 -5.98 -10.50
C THR A 84 -21.93 -6.05 -11.96
N ARG A 85 -21.06 -6.52 -12.88
CA ARG A 85 -21.43 -6.70 -14.30
C ARG A 85 -21.81 -8.14 -14.62
N ILE A 86 -21.09 -9.10 -14.04
CA ILE A 86 -21.42 -10.53 -14.11
C ILE A 86 -22.15 -10.89 -12.81
N SER A 87 -23.48 -10.83 -12.87
CA SER A 87 -24.37 -11.05 -11.73
C SER A 87 -25.12 -12.39 -11.84
N PRO A 88 -25.88 -12.80 -10.82
CA PRO A 88 -26.84 -13.89 -10.99
C PRO A 88 -27.79 -13.63 -12.18
N PRO A 89 -28.20 -14.69 -12.90
CA PRO A 89 -27.92 -16.11 -12.66
C PRO A 89 -26.59 -16.62 -13.29
N ILE A 90 -25.76 -15.74 -13.89
CA ILE A 90 -24.52 -16.15 -14.57
C ILE A 90 -23.44 -16.53 -13.56
N ALA A 91 -23.21 -15.67 -12.57
CA ALA A 91 -22.25 -15.89 -11.49
C ALA A 91 -22.89 -15.66 -10.12
N ALA A 92 -22.34 -16.27 -9.07
CA ALA A 92 -22.77 -16.00 -7.70
C ALA A 92 -22.56 -14.51 -7.34
N GLN A 93 -23.54 -13.91 -6.65
CA GLN A 93 -23.40 -12.56 -6.12
C GLN A 93 -22.35 -12.56 -5.00
N MET A 94 -21.29 -11.77 -5.19
CA MET A 94 -20.28 -11.54 -4.16
C MET A 94 -20.58 -10.23 -3.42
N PRO A 95 -20.26 -10.14 -2.11
CA PRO A 95 -20.44 -8.92 -1.32
C PRO A 95 -19.58 -7.76 -1.83
N GLY A 96 -20.14 -6.56 -1.78
CA GLY A 96 -19.47 -5.31 -2.14
C GLY A 96 -18.50 -4.80 -1.07
N PRO A 97 -17.75 -3.72 -1.38
CA PRO A 97 -16.68 -3.22 -0.51
C PRO A 97 -17.14 -2.85 0.91
N MET A 98 -18.24 -2.10 1.09
CA MET A 98 -18.71 -1.72 2.43
C MET A 98 -19.28 -2.89 3.22
N ALA A 99 -19.96 -3.85 2.55
CA ALA A 99 -20.39 -5.09 3.17
C ALA A 99 -19.18 -5.88 3.69
N LEU A 100 -18.12 -6.01 2.89
CA LEU A 100 -16.85 -6.58 3.35
C LEU A 100 -16.27 -5.78 4.53
N GLY A 101 -16.26 -4.46 4.44
CA GLY A 101 -15.81 -3.57 5.51
C GLY A 101 -16.55 -3.83 6.83
N ALA A 102 -17.86 -4.03 6.79
CA ALA A 102 -18.65 -4.31 7.99
C ALA A 102 -18.28 -5.63 8.69
N THR A 103 -17.55 -6.53 8.03
CA THR A 103 -17.01 -7.75 8.66
C THR A 103 -15.74 -7.54 9.46
N TYR A 104 -15.03 -6.41 9.24
CA TYR A 104 -13.71 -6.12 9.80
C TYR A 104 -12.63 -7.21 9.56
N SER A 105 -12.81 -8.07 8.54
CA SER A 105 -11.88 -9.14 8.17
C SER A 105 -11.29 -8.92 6.76
N PRO A 106 -10.06 -8.39 6.67
CA PRO A 106 -9.31 -8.35 5.40
C PRO A 106 -9.10 -9.73 4.77
N GLU A 107 -9.14 -10.81 5.55
CA GLU A 107 -9.07 -12.19 5.04
C GLU A 107 -10.27 -12.51 4.14
N LEU A 108 -11.48 -12.12 4.56
CA LEU A 108 -12.68 -12.26 3.72
C LEU A 108 -12.63 -11.38 2.46
N ALA A 109 -12.00 -10.21 2.54
CA ALA A 109 -11.77 -9.35 1.37
C ALA A 109 -10.78 -9.99 0.37
N TYR A 110 -9.76 -10.68 0.88
CA TYR A 110 -8.84 -11.47 0.07
C TYR A 110 -9.54 -12.68 -0.57
N ASP A 111 -10.31 -13.46 0.19
CA ASP A 111 -11.05 -14.62 -0.33
C ASP A 111 -12.10 -14.22 -1.38
N THR A 112 -12.71 -13.04 -1.21
CA THR A 112 -13.59 -12.43 -2.20
C THR A 112 -12.83 -12.04 -3.47
N GLY A 113 -11.63 -11.47 -3.34
CA GLY A 113 -10.75 -11.19 -4.47
C GLY A 113 -10.34 -12.46 -5.23
N VAL A 114 -10.00 -13.54 -4.52
CA VAL A 114 -9.70 -14.85 -5.12
C VAL A 114 -10.92 -15.39 -5.87
N THR A 115 -12.10 -15.42 -5.24
CA THR A 115 -13.32 -15.95 -5.86
C THR A 115 -13.74 -15.14 -7.08
N THR A 116 -13.64 -13.81 -6.99
CA THR A 116 -13.91 -12.91 -8.12
C THR A 116 -12.91 -13.16 -9.25
N GLY A 117 -11.62 -13.27 -8.95
CA GLY A 117 -10.57 -13.55 -9.93
C GLY A 117 -10.78 -14.88 -10.66
N GLN A 118 -11.20 -15.93 -9.93
CA GLN A 118 -11.53 -17.24 -10.52
C GLN A 118 -12.68 -17.14 -11.52
N THR A 119 -13.75 -16.41 -11.15
CA THR A 119 -14.90 -16.17 -12.03
C THR A 119 -14.50 -15.37 -13.27
N LEU A 120 -13.72 -14.29 -13.11
CA LEU A 120 -13.28 -13.47 -14.24
C LEU A 120 -12.38 -14.26 -15.20
N GLN A 121 -11.42 -15.02 -14.66
CA GLN A 121 -10.54 -15.87 -15.47
C GLN A 121 -11.34 -16.94 -16.23
N PHE A 122 -12.40 -17.51 -15.64
CA PHE A 122 -13.28 -18.47 -16.32
C PHE A 122 -13.89 -17.89 -17.61
N PHE A 123 -14.18 -16.59 -17.61
CA PHE A 123 -14.71 -15.86 -18.75
C PHE A 123 -13.64 -15.27 -19.67
N GLY A 124 -12.34 -15.52 -19.43
CA GLY A 124 -11.25 -14.95 -20.23
C GLY A 124 -10.99 -13.45 -19.96
N ILE A 125 -11.54 -12.92 -18.87
CA ILE A 125 -11.30 -11.55 -18.40
C ILE A 125 -10.04 -11.56 -17.54
N ASN A 126 -9.08 -10.69 -17.85
CA ASN A 126 -7.74 -10.72 -17.30
C ASN A 126 -7.32 -9.40 -16.63
N MET A 127 -8.23 -8.43 -16.57
CA MET A 127 -8.08 -7.18 -15.82
C MET A 127 -9.39 -6.86 -15.10
N ASN A 128 -9.30 -6.41 -13.85
CA ASN A 128 -10.46 -5.92 -13.11
C ASN A 128 -10.16 -4.49 -12.64
N TYR A 129 -11.04 -3.56 -12.96
CA TYR A 129 -10.96 -2.16 -12.51
C TYR A 129 -11.48 -2.06 -11.07
N ALA A 130 -10.83 -2.81 -10.18
CA ALA A 130 -11.10 -2.94 -8.77
C ALA A 130 -9.80 -3.38 -8.08
N PRO A 131 -9.64 -3.14 -6.77
CA PRO A 131 -10.63 -2.61 -5.82
C PRO A 131 -10.65 -1.07 -5.72
N VAL A 132 -11.72 -0.55 -5.12
CA VAL A 132 -11.85 0.87 -4.78
C VAL A 132 -11.03 1.19 -3.52
N CYS A 133 -10.18 2.21 -3.62
CA CYS A 133 -9.32 2.79 -2.59
C CYS A 133 -9.85 4.11 -2.04
N ASP A 134 -10.99 4.61 -2.55
CA ASP A 134 -11.58 5.85 -2.06
C ASP A 134 -12.04 5.70 -0.60
N VAL A 135 -11.72 6.67 0.24
CA VAL A 135 -12.14 6.71 1.64
C VAL A 135 -13.46 7.47 1.72
N ASN A 136 -14.54 6.84 2.18
CA ASN A 136 -15.86 7.47 2.24
C ASN A 136 -15.97 8.45 3.42
N SER A 137 -15.19 9.53 3.36
CA SER A 137 -15.05 10.57 4.38
C SER A 137 -16.17 11.61 4.33
N GLU A 138 -16.82 11.80 3.16
CA GLU A 138 -18.03 12.61 3.00
C GLU A 138 -19.29 11.72 3.02
N PRO A 139 -20.12 11.77 4.09
CA PRO A 139 -21.34 10.97 4.19
C PRO A 139 -22.38 11.19 3.08
N LEU A 140 -22.33 12.33 2.38
CA LEU A 140 -23.22 12.67 1.27
C LEU A 140 -22.63 12.35 -0.11
N ASN A 141 -21.53 11.60 -0.18
CA ASN A 141 -20.90 11.25 -1.45
C ASN A 141 -21.84 10.43 -2.35
N PRO A 142 -22.24 10.95 -3.54
CA PRO A 142 -23.25 10.30 -4.39
C PRO A 142 -22.67 9.21 -5.31
N VAL A 143 -21.34 9.06 -5.37
CA VAL A 143 -20.63 8.21 -6.35
C VAL A 143 -19.95 7.02 -5.71
N ILE A 144 -19.31 7.21 -4.55
CA ILE A 144 -18.55 6.19 -3.85
C ILE A 144 -19.46 5.43 -2.88
N GLY A 145 -19.91 6.07 -1.80
CA GLY A 145 -20.80 5.45 -0.82
C GLY A 145 -20.35 4.03 -0.43
N VAL A 146 -21.21 3.04 -0.69
CA VAL A 146 -20.98 1.62 -0.37
C VAL A 146 -19.89 0.93 -1.21
N ARG A 147 -19.38 1.60 -2.24
CA ARG A 147 -18.21 1.15 -3.03
C ARG A 147 -16.90 1.36 -2.28
N SER A 148 -16.88 2.15 -1.21
CA SER A 148 -15.75 2.19 -0.28
C SER A 148 -15.92 1.13 0.82
N PRO A 149 -14.84 0.50 1.29
CA PRO A 149 -14.88 -0.31 2.50
C PRO A 149 -15.29 0.45 3.76
N GLY A 150 -15.11 1.77 3.85
CA GLY A 150 -15.42 2.57 5.04
C GLY A 150 -14.80 3.98 5.01
N ASP A 151 -14.75 4.64 6.17
CA ASP A 151 -14.25 6.03 6.30
C ASP A 151 -12.88 6.15 6.99
N ASP A 152 -12.25 5.02 7.34
CA ASP A 152 -10.89 4.98 7.90
C ASP A 152 -9.84 4.71 6.80
N PRO A 153 -8.89 5.63 6.55
CA PRO A 153 -7.94 5.48 5.44
C PRO A 153 -7.06 4.23 5.52
N GLU A 154 -6.58 3.88 6.71
CA GLU A 154 -5.74 2.69 6.92
C GLU A 154 -6.55 1.39 6.77
N PHE A 155 -7.82 1.40 7.21
CA PHE A 155 -8.77 0.32 7.02
C PHE A 155 -9.09 0.09 5.55
N VAL A 156 -9.44 1.14 4.81
CA VAL A 156 -9.72 1.09 3.37
C VAL A 156 -8.51 0.53 2.62
N GLY A 157 -7.30 1.03 2.92
CA GLY A 157 -6.07 0.52 2.34
C GLY A 157 -5.84 -0.98 2.59
N ARG A 158 -6.17 -1.50 3.78
CA ARG A 158 -6.08 -2.94 4.08
C ARG A 158 -7.04 -3.79 3.25
N PHE A 159 -8.28 -3.36 3.11
CA PHE A 159 -9.29 -4.09 2.36
C PHE A 159 -8.99 -4.07 0.86
N ALA A 160 -8.64 -2.90 0.31
CA ALA A 160 -8.23 -2.78 -1.09
C ALA A 160 -6.99 -3.63 -1.40
N SER A 161 -5.96 -3.56 -0.56
CA SER A 161 -4.76 -4.41 -0.68
C SER A 161 -5.10 -5.91 -0.69
N ALA A 162 -5.95 -6.36 0.24
CA ALA A 162 -6.35 -7.76 0.36
C ALA A 162 -7.08 -8.26 -0.89
N THR A 163 -8.08 -7.50 -1.38
CA THR A 163 -8.81 -7.83 -2.60
C THR A 163 -7.90 -7.81 -3.83
N ALA A 164 -7.02 -6.82 -3.97
CA ALA A 164 -6.06 -6.74 -5.08
C ALA A 164 -5.11 -7.95 -5.10
N ARG A 165 -4.63 -8.40 -3.92
CA ARG A 165 -3.81 -9.62 -3.81
C ARG A 165 -4.58 -10.86 -4.27
N GLY A 166 -5.84 -11.01 -3.87
CA GLY A 166 -6.69 -12.12 -4.30
C GLY A 166 -6.86 -12.17 -5.83
N LEU A 167 -7.10 -11.02 -6.47
CA LEU A 167 -7.19 -10.91 -7.94
C LEU A 167 -5.87 -11.28 -8.63
N ARG A 168 -4.75 -10.71 -8.15
CA ARG A 168 -3.40 -10.96 -8.68
C ARG A 168 -3.06 -12.45 -8.72
N GLU A 169 -3.37 -13.18 -7.64
CA GLU A 169 -3.07 -14.61 -7.53
C GLU A 169 -3.84 -15.46 -8.55
N GLN A 170 -4.99 -14.98 -9.03
CA GLN A 170 -5.76 -15.63 -10.09
C GLN A 170 -5.38 -15.15 -11.50
N LYS A 171 -4.26 -14.43 -11.63
CA LYS A 171 -3.76 -13.82 -12.88
C LYS A 171 -4.76 -12.83 -13.50
N VAL A 172 -5.52 -12.13 -12.66
CA VAL A 172 -6.33 -10.98 -13.05
C VAL A 172 -5.63 -9.73 -12.54
N VAL A 173 -5.29 -8.81 -13.44
CA VAL A 173 -4.64 -7.53 -13.11
C VAL A 173 -5.59 -6.68 -12.27
N PRO A 174 -5.27 -6.38 -11.00
CA PRO A 174 -6.05 -5.42 -10.22
C PRO A 174 -5.69 -3.98 -10.63
N SER A 175 -6.68 -3.09 -10.60
CA SER A 175 -6.47 -1.65 -10.78
C SER A 175 -7.16 -0.88 -9.66
N VAL A 176 -6.36 -0.37 -8.72
CA VAL A 176 -6.90 0.42 -7.60
C VAL A 176 -7.39 1.78 -8.06
N LYS A 177 -8.48 2.30 -7.48
CA LYS A 177 -9.14 3.51 -7.97
C LYS A 177 -9.90 4.30 -6.89
N HIS A 178 -10.18 5.59 -7.03
CA HIS A 178 -9.85 6.45 -8.17
C HIS A 178 -8.85 7.51 -7.71
N PHE A 179 -7.59 7.40 -8.14
CA PHE A 179 -6.52 8.28 -7.67
C PHE A 179 -6.78 9.74 -8.09
N PRO A 180 -6.63 10.74 -7.19
CA PRO A 180 -6.00 10.67 -5.87
C PRO A 180 -6.95 10.41 -4.70
N GLY A 181 -8.23 10.17 -4.95
CA GLY A 181 -9.27 9.88 -3.96
C GLY A 181 -10.56 10.66 -4.26
N HIS A 182 -11.63 9.93 -4.54
CA HIS A 182 -12.95 10.47 -4.92
C HIS A 182 -13.97 10.46 -3.75
N GLY A 183 -13.56 9.93 -2.60
CA GLY A 183 -14.46 9.70 -1.47
C GLY A 183 -14.89 10.96 -0.69
N ASP A 184 -14.27 12.10 -0.95
CA ASP A 184 -14.60 13.41 -0.36
C ASP A 184 -15.18 14.38 -1.40
N THR A 185 -16.16 13.93 -2.18
CA THR A 185 -16.85 14.78 -3.17
C THR A 185 -18.35 14.73 -2.96
N ALA A 186 -19.00 15.88 -3.10
CA ALA A 186 -20.47 16.00 -3.11
C ALA A 186 -21.03 16.15 -4.54
N VAL A 187 -20.16 16.12 -5.56
CA VAL A 187 -20.50 16.26 -6.98
C VAL A 187 -20.07 14.99 -7.70
N ASP A 188 -20.95 14.47 -8.56
CA ASP A 188 -20.64 13.30 -9.38
C ASP A 188 -19.85 13.68 -10.65
N SER A 189 -18.71 13.02 -10.84
CA SER A 189 -17.83 13.22 -12.01
C SER A 189 -18.47 12.81 -13.36
N HIS A 190 -19.55 12.03 -13.34
CA HIS A 190 -20.31 11.69 -14.55
C HIS A 190 -21.10 12.88 -15.10
N TYR A 191 -21.43 13.86 -14.24
CA TYR A 191 -22.30 15.00 -14.59
C TYR A 191 -21.62 16.37 -14.41
N GLY A 192 -20.40 16.42 -13.88
CA GLY A 192 -19.62 17.64 -13.69
C GLY A 192 -18.17 17.36 -13.29
N LEU A 193 -17.38 18.41 -13.01
CA LEU A 193 -16.02 18.28 -12.48
C LEU A 193 -16.03 18.47 -10.96
N PRO A 194 -15.85 17.42 -10.13
CA PRO A 194 -15.76 17.57 -8.69
C PRO A 194 -14.50 18.35 -8.33
N VAL A 195 -14.60 19.20 -7.30
CA VAL A 195 -13.48 20.02 -6.81
C VAL A 195 -13.21 19.66 -5.36
N ILE A 196 -11.97 19.29 -5.06
CA ILE A 196 -11.50 19.06 -3.69
C ILE A 196 -10.47 20.15 -3.36
N THR A 197 -10.72 20.94 -2.30
CA THR A 197 -9.87 22.08 -1.92
C THR A 197 -8.83 21.75 -0.85
N LYS A 198 -8.58 20.45 -0.60
CA LYS A 198 -7.61 19.96 0.38
C LYS A 198 -6.17 20.24 -0.05
N SER A 199 -5.35 20.64 0.92
CA SER A 199 -3.91 20.72 0.79
C SER A 199 -3.25 19.34 0.63
N ARG A 200 -1.99 19.32 0.16
CA ARG A 200 -1.20 18.10 0.02
C ARG A 200 -1.07 17.31 1.33
N ASP A 201 -0.93 18.02 2.45
CA ASP A 201 -0.84 17.41 3.78
C ASP A 201 -2.15 16.76 4.21
N GLU A 202 -3.30 17.39 3.92
CA GLU A 202 -4.62 16.83 4.22
C GLU A 202 -4.89 15.57 3.40
N LEU A 203 -4.62 15.63 2.08
CA LEU A 203 -4.68 14.45 1.21
C LEU A 203 -3.74 13.32 1.70
N GLY A 204 -2.54 13.69 2.15
CA GLY A 204 -1.54 12.76 2.69
C GLY A 204 -1.96 12.01 3.96
N ARG A 205 -2.91 12.57 4.72
CA ARG A 205 -3.49 12.00 5.95
C ARG A 205 -4.77 11.20 5.72
N CYS A 206 -5.42 11.34 4.56
CA CYS A 206 -6.66 10.65 4.25
C CYS A 206 -6.61 9.98 2.87
N GLU A 207 -6.91 10.70 1.80
CA GLU A 207 -7.15 10.14 0.46
C GLU A 207 -5.97 9.36 -0.11
N LEU A 208 -4.74 9.83 0.13
CA LEU A 208 -3.52 9.21 -0.41
C LEU A 208 -3.05 7.98 0.39
N VAL A 209 -3.60 7.72 1.59
CA VAL A 209 -3.13 6.61 2.44
C VAL A 209 -3.32 5.25 1.77
N PRO A 210 -4.51 4.89 1.23
CA PRO A 210 -4.70 3.65 0.49
C PRO A 210 -3.78 3.52 -0.74
N PHE A 211 -3.58 4.60 -1.50
CA PHE A 211 -2.74 4.59 -2.70
C PHE A 211 -1.25 4.45 -2.38
N ARG A 212 -0.76 5.10 -1.31
CA ARG A 212 0.62 4.95 -0.84
C ARG A 212 0.92 3.49 -0.47
N ARG A 213 -0.04 2.83 0.18
CA ARG A 213 0.05 1.40 0.47
C ARG A 213 0.05 0.56 -0.80
N ALA A 214 -0.87 0.80 -1.74
CA ALA A 214 -0.92 0.08 -3.00
C ALA A 214 0.38 0.23 -3.80
N ALA A 215 0.97 1.43 -3.83
CA ALA A 215 2.26 1.69 -4.47
C ALA A 215 3.41 0.95 -3.77
N ALA A 216 3.47 0.97 -2.44
CA ALA A 216 4.48 0.25 -1.66
C ALA A 216 4.41 -1.27 -1.85
N GLU A 217 3.19 -1.82 -1.97
CA GLU A 217 2.96 -3.25 -2.26
C GLU A 217 3.17 -3.62 -3.73
N GLY A 218 3.36 -2.64 -4.61
CA GLY A 218 3.57 -2.87 -6.04
C GLY A 218 2.30 -3.35 -6.75
N VAL A 219 1.13 -2.78 -6.44
CA VAL A 219 -0.10 -3.03 -7.21
C VAL A 219 0.09 -2.69 -8.69
N GLU A 220 -0.40 -3.56 -9.55
CA GLU A 220 -0.10 -3.60 -10.99
C GLU A 220 -0.56 -2.35 -11.74
N SER A 221 -1.74 -1.84 -11.38
CA SER A 221 -2.36 -0.70 -12.03
C SER A 221 -3.03 0.25 -11.04
N VAL A 222 -3.02 1.55 -11.34
CA VAL A 222 -3.77 2.59 -10.64
C VAL A 222 -4.62 3.35 -11.66
N MET A 223 -5.92 3.47 -11.42
CA MET A 223 -6.82 4.28 -12.22
C MET A 223 -6.97 5.68 -11.62
N THR A 224 -6.86 6.71 -12.45
CA THR A 224 -7.02 8.12 -12.05
C THR A 224 -8.47 8.57 -12.05
N ALA A 225 -8.81 9.65 -11.36
CA ALA A 225 -10.14 10.25 -11.31
C ALA A 225 -10.16 11.62 -12.00
N HIS A 226 -11.31 12.00 -12.55
CA HIS A 226 -11.53 13.34 -13.11
C HIS A 226 -11.97 14.32 -12.03
N ILE A 227 -11.03 14.73 -11.17
CA ILE A 227 -11.27 15.63 -10.02
C ILE A 227 -10.32 16.82 -10.10
N SER A 228 -10.80 18.04 -9.82
CA SER A 228 -9.96 19.23 -9.70
C SER A 228 -9.38 19.37 -8.29
N LEU A 229 -8.08 19.69 -8.21
CA LEU A 229 -7.35 19.91 -6.96
C LEU A 229 -6.61 21.26 -6.95
N PRO A 230 -7.30 22.38 -6.76
CA PRO A 230 -6.70 23.72 -6.89
C PRO A 230 -5.53 24.01 -5.94
N ALA A 231 -5.46 23.32 -4.79
CA ALA A 231 -4.37 23.47 -3.84
C ALA A 231 -3.10 22.67 -4.21
N ILE A 232 -3.18 21.82 -5.23
CA ILE A 232 -2.06 21.05 -5.79
C ILE A 232 -1.67 21.59 -7.17
N ASP A 233 -2.67 21.85 -8.01
CA ASP A 233 -2.53 22.36 -9.37
C ASP A 233 -3.58 23.44 -9.62
N ASP A 234 -3.12 24.69 -9.79
CA ASP A 234 -3.96 25.87 -10.00
C ASP A 234 -4.30 26.12 -11.48
N SER A 235 -3.81 25.27 -12.40
CA SER A 235 -4.09 25.38 -13.85
C SER A 235 -5.54 25.10 -14.24
N GLY A 236 -6.31 24.49 -13.32
CA GLY A 236 -7.69 24.05 -13.57
C GLY A 236 -7.80 22.67 -14.23
N LEU A 237 -6.68 21.99 -14.46
CA LEU A 237 -6.68 20.62 -14.98
C LEU A 237 -7.26 19.62 -13.96
N PRO A 238 -8.11 18.68 -14.37
CA PRO A 238 -8.45 17.52 -13.57
C PRO A 238 -7.21 16.66 -13.28
N ALA A 239 -7.22 15.91 -12.18
CA ALA A 239 -6.11 15.07 -11.74
C ALA A 239 -5.59 14.12 -12.83
N THR A 240 -6.48 13.54 -13.64
CA THR A 240 -6.12 12.71 -14.82
C THR A 240 -5.23 13.43 -15.84
N LEU A 241 -5.36 14.75 -15.96
CA LEU A 241 -4.63 15.58 -16.94
C LEU A 241 -3.50 16.39 -16.30
N SER A 242 -3.37 16.38 -14.97
CA SER A 242 -2.41 17.21 -14.22
C SER A 242 -1.08 16.47 -14.01
N PRO A 243 0.04 16.97 -14.56
CA PRO A 243 1.35 16.41 -14.27
C PRO A 243 1.71 16.50 -12.78
N ASP A 244 1.28 17.57 -12.10
CA ASP A 244 1.60 17.78 -10.68
C ASP A 244 0.88 16.77 -9.78
N VAL A 245 -0.38 16.47 -10.08
CA VAL A 245 -1.12 15.42 -9.36
C VAL A 245 -0.57 14.03 -9.69
N LEU A 246 -0.29 13.69 -10.95
CA LEU A 246 0.28 12.37 -11.30
C LEU A 246 1.72 12.19 -10.81
N ASN A 247 2.46 13.28 -10.61
CA ASN A 247 3.79 13.25 -9.98
C ASN A 247 3.73 12.82 -8.51
N ILE A 248 2.60 12.94 -7.82
CA ILE A 248 2.43 12.35 -6.49
C ILE A 248 2.61 10.83 -6.57
N LEU A 249 2.00 10.15 -7.56
CA LEU A 249 2.25 8.72 -7.78
C LEU A 249 3.68 8.47 -8.27
N ARG A 250 4.09 9.16 -9.33
CA ARG A 250 5.34 8.85 -10.06
C ARG A 250 6.61 9.21 -9.30
N LYS A 251 6.64 10.37 -8.66
CA LYS A 251 7.82 10.90 -7.99
C LYS A 251 7.77 10.65 -6.48
N ASP A 252 6.67 10.98 -5.82
CA ASP A 252 6.61 10.93 -4.36
C ASP A 252 6.42 9.49 -3.84
N MET A 253 5.42 8.78 -4.39
CA MET A 253 5.20 7.36 -4.10
C MET A 253 6.10 6.44 -4.94
N GLN A 254 6.85 7.01 -5.88
CA GLN A 254 7.78 6.30 -6.76
C GLN A 254 7.16 5.06 -7.46
N TYR A 255 5.91 5.19 -7.88
CA TYR A 255 5.11 4.14 -8.48
C TYR A 255 5.52 3.85 -9.93
N ASP A 256 5.98 2.62 -10.21
CA ASP A 256 6.40 2.18 -11.55
C ASP A 256 5.39 1.27 -12.26
N GLY A 257 4.24 0.97 -11.63
CA GLY A 257 3.15 0.23 -12.28
C GLY A 257 2.39 1.08 -13.30
N MET A 258 1.42 0.46 -13.98
CA MET A 258 0.65 1.14 -15.03
C MET A 258 -0.31 2.17 -14.42
N ILE A 259 -0.32 3.40 -14.93
CA ILE A 259 -1.40 4.36 -14.64
C ILE A 259 -2.38 4.34 -15.81
N ILE A 260 -3.66 4.12 -15.52
CA ILE A 260 -4.75 4.18 -16.51
C ILE A 260 -5.70 5.34 -16.18
N THR A 261 -6.28 5.97 -17.19
CA THR A 261 -7.33 6.97 -16.97
C THR A 261 -8.66 6.30 -16.58
N ASP A 262 -9.52 7.01 -15.83
CA ASP A 262 -10.96 6.74 -15.95
C ASP A 262 -11.44 7.07 -17.37
N CYS A 263 -12.69 6.75 -17.69
CA CYS A 263 -13.26 6.93 -19.02
C CYS A 263 -13.24 8.41 -19.45
N LEU A 264 -12.43 8.75 -20.45
CA LEU A 264 -12.31 10.12 -20.96
C LEU A 264 -13.56 10.63 -21.71
N GLU A 265 -14.62 9.82 -21.83
CA GLU A 265 -15.94 10.26 -22.34
C GLU A 265 -16.87 10.77 -21.22
N MET A 266 -16.44 10.75 -19.96
CA MET A 266 -17.15 11.39 -18.84
C MET A 266 -17.09 12.92 -18.93
N ASP A 267 -18.12 13.61 -18.45
CA ASP A 267 -18.26 15.06 -18.62
C ASP A 267 -17.18 15.89 -17.91
N GLY A 268 -16.53 15.36 -16.86
CA GLY A 268 -15.35 15.98 -16.26
C GLY A 268 -14.22 16.26 -17.26
N ILE A 269 -14.14 15.52 -18.38
CA ILE A 269 -13.16 15.69 -19.46
C ILE A 269 -13.81 16.05 -20.79
N ARG A 270 -14.84 15.30 -21.21
CA ARG A 270 -15.50 15.45 -22.51
C ARG A 270 -16.05 16.85 -22.71
N ALA A 271 -16.78 17.38 -21.73
CA ALA A 271 -17.46 18.67 -21.83
C ALA A 271 -16.51 19.87 -21.70
N THR A 272 -15.31 19.66 -21.15
CA THR A 272 -14.34 20.72 -20.82
C THR A 272 -13.20 20.79 -21.84
N TYR A 273 -12.48 19.69 -22.04
CA TYR A 273 -11.27 19.63 -22.86
C TYR A 273 -11.48 18.93 -24.21
N GLY A 274 -12.52 18.08 -24.30
CA GLY A 274 -12.70 17.13 -25.40
C GLY A 274 -11.86 15.87 -25.18
N THR A 275 -12.41 14.71 -25.54
CA THR A 275 -11.83 13.40 -25.25
C THR A 275 -10.49 13.18 -25.95
N GLU A 276 -10.36 13.61 -27.20
CA GLU A 276 -9.14 13.42 -28.00
C GLU A 276 -7.98 14.25 -27.43
N LYS A 277 -8.24 15.53 -27.10
CA LYS A 277 -7.25 16.38 -26.42
C LYS A 277 -6.93 15.86 -25.02
N GLY A 278 -7.93 15.35 -24.31
CA GLY A 278 -7.77 14.68 -23.03
C GLY A 278 -6.80 13.50 -23.11
N ALA A 279 -6.85 12.70 -24.18
CA ALA A 279 -5.94 11.57 -24.40
C ALA A 279 -4.47 12.03 -24.56
N VAL A 280 -4.24 13.13 -25.29
CA VAL A 280 -2.89 13.71 -25.42
C VAL A 280 -2.38 14.24 -24.08
N LEU A 281 -3.22 14.98 -23.36
CA LEU A 281 -2.87 15.58 -22.08
C LEU A 281 -2.60 14.53 -20.99
N SER A 282 -3.42 13.48 -20.91
CA SER A 282 -3.24 12.42 -19.90
C SER A 282 -1.95 11.63 -20.11
N LEU A 283 -1.59 11.31 -21.36
CA LEU A 283 -0.31 10.68 -21.68
C LEU A 283 0.86 11.60 -21.31
N GLY A 284 0.78 12.88 -21.67
CA GLY A 284 1.78 13.89 -21.31
C GLY A 284 1.95 14.06 -19.80
N ALA A 285 0.86 13.98 -19.03
CA ALA A 285 0.86 14.11 -17.58
C ALA A 285 1.49 12.91 -16.84
N GLY A 286 1.45 11.71 -17.43
CA GLY A 286 2.05 10.51 -16.82
C GLY A 286 1.19 9.24 -16.84
N SER A 287 -0.01 9.28 -17.44
CA SER A 287 -0.85 8.10 -17.67
C SER A 287 -0.27 7.22 -18.77
N ASP A 288 -0.20 5.90 -18.55
CA ASP A 288 0.36 4.95 -19.52
C ASP A 288 -0.72 4.29 -20.38
N SER A 289 -1.95 4.22 -19.90
CA SER A 289 -3.10 3.68 -20.62
C SER A 289 -4.28 4.64 -20.60
N ILE A 290 -5.02 4.70 -21.70
CA ILE A 290 -6.08 5.67 -21.98
C ILE A 290 -7.38 4.93 -22.20
N MET A 291 -8.40 5.26 -21.41
CA MET A 291 -9.71 4.59 -21.45
C MET A 291 -10.75 5.43 -22.20
N ILE A 292 -11.39 4.85 -23.23
CA ILE A 292 -12.47 5.47 -24.03
C ILE A 292 -13.56 4.42 -24.31
N CYS A 293 -14.66 4.44 -23.57
CA CYS A 293 -15.55 3.29 -23.43
C CYS A 293 -16.68 3.14 -24.46
N HIS A 294 -17.05 4.17 -25.23
CA HIS A 294 -18.34 4.17 -25.93
C HIS A 294 -18.23 4.47 -27.43
N THR A 295 -17.58 5.57 -27.82
CA THR A 295 -17.77 6.14 -29.16
C THR A 295 -16.62 5.82 -30.11
N TYR A 296 -16.85 4.95 -31.09
CA TYR A 296 -15.83 4.52 -32.08
C TYR A 296 -15.11 5.68 -32.79
N ALA A 297 -15.84 6.68 -33.26
CA ALA A 297 -15.23 7.82 -33.95
C ALA A 297 -14.24 8.59 -33.06
N VAL A 298 -14.57 8.74 -31.78
CA VAL A 298 -13.72 9.40 -30.78
C VAL A 298 -12.51 8.54 -30.44
N GLN A 299 -12.67 7.21 -30.33
CA GLN A 299 -11.57 6.28 -30.11
C GLN A 299 -10.52 6.39 -31.23
N VAL A 300 -10.95 6.35 -32.50
CA VAL A 300 -10.06 6.50 -33.66
C VAL A 300 -9.39 7.88 -33.69
N ALA A 301 -10.16 8.94 -33.44
CA ALA A 301 -9.65 10.31 -33.45
C ALA A 301 -8.62 10.54 -32.34
N ALA A 302 -8.83 10.02 -31.14
CA ALA A 302 -7.89 10.11 -30.03
C ALA A 302 -6.57 9.38 -30.33
N ILE A 303 -6.62 8.16 -30.88
CA ILE A 303 -5.42 7.41 -31.28
C ILE A 303 -4.59 8.22 -32.30
N LYS A 304 -5.26 8.80 -33.31
CA LYS A 304 -4.61 9.65 -34.32
C LYS A 304 -3.99 10.90 -33.70
N GLN A 305 -4.72 11.58 -32.82
CA GLN A 305 -4.23 12.81 -32.20
C GLN A 305 -3.03 12.55 -31.27
N VAL A 306 -2.99 11.43 -30.57
CA VAL A 306 -1.80 11.01 -29.80
C VAL A 306 -0.61 10.74 -30.72
N CYS A 307 -0.82 10.08 -31.87
CA CYS A 307 0.24 9.90 -32.86
C CYS A 307 0.80 11.24 -33.35
N GLU A 308 -0.07 12.19 -33.70
CA GLU A 308 0.32 13.53 -34.15
C GLU A 308 1.06 14.32 -33.06
N ALA A 309 0.61 14.22 -31.81
CA ALA A 309 1.27 14.86 -30.66
C ALA A 309 2.68 14.31 -30.42
N VAL A 310 2.90 13.00 -30.61
CA VAL A 310 4.24 12.40 -30.51
C VAL A 310 5.11 12.81 -31.70
N GLN A 311 4.58 12.79 -32.92
CA GLN A 311 5.32 13.17 -34.13
C GLN A 311 5.77 14.64 -34.11
N SER A 312 4.91 15.53 -33.62
CA SER A 312 5.21 16.96 -33.49
C SER A 312 6.13 17.28 -32.30
N GLY A 313 6.36 16.32 -31.39
CA GLY A 313 7.14 16.50 -30.18
C GLY A 313 6.39 17.15 -29.01
N GLN A 314 5.08 17.39 -29.14
CA GLN A 314 4.22 17.83 -28.03
C GLN A 314 4.25 16.81 -26.88
N VAL A 315 4.20 15.51 -27.21
CA VAL A 315 4.50 14.42 -26.27
C VAL A 315 5.88 13.86 -26.63
N PRO A 316 6.88 13.94 -25.73
CA PRO A 316 8.20 13.41 -26.03
C PRO A 316 8.16 11.90 -26.32
N GLN A 317 8.95 11.45 -27.30
CA GLN A 317 9.09 10.03 -27.64
C GLN A 317 9.45 9.17 -26.41
N SER A 318 10.29 9.69 -25.50
CA SER A 318 10.65 9.02 -24.26
C SER A 318 9.46 8.74 -23.34
N ARG A 319 8.45 9.62 -23.33
CA ARG A 319 7.22 9.43 -22.55
C ARG A 319 6.36 8.30 -23.13
N LEU A 320 6.25 8.24 -24.46
CA LEU A 320 5.58 7.13 -25.14
C LEU A 320 6.29 5.80 -24.85
N ASP A 321 7.62 5.76 -24.97
CA ASP A 321 8.39 4.53 -24.74
C ASP A 321 8.30 4.04 -23.28
N GLU A 322 8.24 4.97 -22.32
CA GLU A 322 8.02 4.65 -20.91
C GLU A 322 6.64 4.05 -20.66
N ALA A 323 5.58 4.66 -21.21
CA ALA A 323 4.21 4.14 -21.14
C ALA A 323 4.11 2.74 -21.76
N TYR A 324 4.62 2.61 -22.99
CA TYR A 324 4.64 1.35 -23.74
C TYR A 324 5.39 0.24 -23.00
N ARG A 325 6.53 0.56 -22.38
CA ARG A 325 7.29 -0.39 -21.54
C ARG A 325 6.44 -0.90 -20.37
N ARG A 326 5.73 -0.03 -19.64
CA ARG A 326 4.92 -0.44 -18.49
C ARG A 326 3.75 -1.32 -18.91
N VAL A 327 3.04 -0.91 -19.96
CA VAL A 327 1.92 -1.70 -20.51
C VAL A 327 2.40 -3.08 -20.97
N THR A 328 3.47 -3.15 -21.75
CA THR A 328 3.97 -4.44 -22.26
C THR A 328 4.61 -5.31 -21.18
N THR A 329 5.33 -4.73 -20.21
CA THR A 329 5.84 -5.46 -19.04
C THR A 329 4.70 -6.07 -18.23
N LEU A 330 3.61 -5.33 -18.02
CA LEU A 330 2.45 -5.85 -17.30
C LEU A 330 1.77 -6.99 -18.08
N LYS A 331 1.60 -6.84 -19.39
CA LYS A 331 1.12 -7.93 -20.25
C LYS A 331 2.01 -9.17 -20.14
N ASP A 332 3.33 -9.02 -20.18
CA ASP A 332 4.29 -10.14 -20.08
C ASP A 332 4.23 -10.87 -18.73
N GLN A 333 3.82 -10.18 -17.65
CA GLN A 333 3.69 -10.78 -16.32
C GLN A 333 2.39 -11.58 -16.11
N PHE A 334 1.32 -11.23 -16.83
CA PHE A 334 -0.03 -11.74 -16.60
C PHE A 334 -0.61 -12.53 -17.75
N LEU A 335 -0.21 -12.24 -18.98
CA LEU A 335 -0.87 -12.72 -20.17
C LEU A 335 0.04 -13.65 -20.96
N ASP A 336 -0.53 -14.77 -21.37
CA ASP A 336 0.05 -15.64 -22.37
C ASP A 336 -1.05 -16.12 -23.33
N TRP A 337 -0.61 -16.49 -24.52
CA TRP A 337 -1.48 -16.82 -25.63
C TRP A 337 -2.23 -18.14 -25.46
N ASP A 338 -1.68 -19.10 -24.71
CA ASP A 338 -2.30 -20.40 -24.48
C ASP A 338 -3.44 -20.29 -23.46
N THR A 339 -3.26 -19.43 -22.45
CA THR A 339 -4.31 -19.10 -21.47
C THR A 339 -5.38 -18.23 -22.10
N ALA A 340 -5.02 -17.22 -22.90
CA ALA A 340 -5.98 -16.30 -23.51
C ALA A 340 -6.96 -16.95 -24.51
N LEU A 341 -6.54 -18.03 -25.19
CA LEU A 341 -7.38 -18.77 -26.15
C LEU A 341 -8.06 -20.01 -25.54
N ARG A 342 -7.87 -20.28 -24.24
CA ARG A 342 -8.39 -21.48 -23.59
C ARG A 342 -9.90 -21.39 -23.39
N VAL A 343 -10.63 -22.41 -23.83
CA VAL A 343 -12.05 -22.60 -23.50
C VAL A 343 -12.18 -23.37 -22.19
N GLN A 344 -12.96 -22.85 -21.25
CA GLN A 344 -13.20 -23.48 -19.95
C GLN A 344 -14.54 -24.23 -19.95
N PRO A 345 -14.63 -25.45 -19.39
CA PRO A 345 -15.85 -26.24 -19.40
C PRO A 345 -16.92 -25.68 -18.46
N PRO A 346 -18.23 -25.66 -18.82
CA PRO A 346 -19.29 -25.10 -17.98
C PRO A 346 -19.39 -25.68 -16.56
N ALA A 347 -19.03 -26.94 -16.38
CA ALA A 347 -19.02 -27.60 -15.07
C ALA A 347 -18.08 -26.89 -14.05
N HIS A 348 -17.03 -26.24 -14.53
CA HIS A 348 -16.12 -25.48 -13.67
C HIS A 348 -16.83 -24.26 -13.05
N LEU A 349 -17.62 -23.51 -13.85
CA LEU A 349 -18.37 -22.37 -13.34
C LEU A 349 -19.42 -22.76 -12.29
N ALA A 350 -20.08 -23.92 -12.46
CA ALA A 350 -21.02 -24.41 -11.45
C ALA A 350 -20.36 -24.61 -10.09
N ALA A 351 -19.15 -25.19 -10.07
CA ALA A 351 -18.37 -25.37 -8.84
C ALA A 351 -17.90 -24.03 -8.24
N LEU A 352 -17.46 -23.08 -9.09
CA LEU A 352 -17.09 -21.73 -8.66
C LEU A 352 -18.29 -20.99 -8.06
N ASN A 353 -19.46 -21.06 -8.69
CA ASN A 353 -20.69 -20.44 -8.20
C ASN A 353 -21.14 -21.06 -6.87
N GLN A 354 -21.04 -22.38 -6.70
CA GLN A 354 -21.34 -23.02 -5.42
C GLN A 354 -20.41 -22.53 -4.31
N LYS A 355 -19.10 -22.52 -4.56
CA LYS A 355 -18.10 -22.03 -3.60
C LYS A 355 -18.32 -20.56 -3.27
N GLY A 356 -18.55 -19.73 -4.28
CA GLY A 356 -18.82 -18.30 -4.14
C GLY A 356 -20.09 -18.02 -3.34
N ALA A 357 -21.17 -18.76 -3.60
CA ALA A 357 -22.42 -18.62 -2.84
C ALA A 357 -22.27 -18.99 -1.36
N VAL A 358 -21.47 -20.02 -1.04
CA VAL A 358 -21.16 -20.38 0.36
C VAL A 358 -20.38 -19.26 1.04
N LEU A 359 -19.34 -18.74 0.39
CA LEU A 359 -18.53 -17.65 0.94
C LEU A 359 -19.36 -16.35 1.09
N ALA A 360 -20.14 -15.99 0.07
CA ALA A 360 -21.01 -14.82 0.11
C ALA A 360 -22.01 -14.92 1.27
N LYS A 361 -22.64 -16.09 1.47
CA LYS A 361 -23.55 -16.31 2.61
C LYS A 361 -22.86 -16.11 3.95
N GLU A 362 -21.62 -16.60 4.12
CA GLU A 362 -20.85 -16.37 5.35
C GLU A 362 -20.60 -14.87 5.57
N ILE A 363 -20.15 -14.17 4.53
CA ILE A 363 -19.82 -12.74 4.61
C ILE A 363 -21.07 -11.91 4.89
N TYR A 364 -22.22 -12.18 4.25
CA TYR A 364 -23.47 -11.47 4.53
C TYR A 364 -23.94 -11.69 5.98
N ALA A 365 -23.86 -12.93 6.48
CA ALA A 365 -24.16 -13.22 7.89
C ALA A 365 -23.21 -12.50 8.87
N ARG A 366 -22.00 -12.11 8.42
CA ARG A 366 -21.00 -11.39 9.22
C ARG A 366 -21.00 -9.88 8.99
N SER A 367 -21.69 -9.37 7.98
CA SER A 367 -21.67 -7.95 7.60
C SER A 367 -22.96 -7.23 7.95
N VAL A 368 -24.14 -7.87 7.86
CA VAL A 368 -25.39 -7.22 8.23
C VAL A 368 -25.31 -6.72 9.68
N THR A 369 -25.57 -5.43 9.85
CA THR A 369 -25.27 -4.69 11.08
C THR A 369 -26.54 -4.19 11.72
N LEU A 370 -26.83 -4.62 12.94
CA LEU A 370 -27.84 -4.00 13.79
C LEU A 370 -27.20 -2.75 14.43
N VAL A 371 -27.53 -1.57 13.91
CA VAL A 371 -26.96 -0.29 14.40
C VAL A 371 -27.52 0.06 15.77
N ARG A 372 -28.83 -0.13 15.94
CA ARG A 372 -29.55 0.12 17.20
C ARG A 372 -30.87 -0.64 17.22
N ASP A 373 -31.31 -1.01 18.43
CA ASP A 373 -32.65 -1.51 18.73
C ASP A 373 -33.11 -1.01 20.10
N THR A 374 -33.38 0.30 20.17
CA THR A 374 -33.68 1.01 21.43
C THR A 374 -34.98 0.55 22.11
N LYS A 375 -35.90 -0.02 21.34
CA LYS A 375 -37.21 -0.49 21.82
C LYS A 375 -37.27 -2.02 21.97
N HIS A 376 -36.15 -2.72 21.76
CA HIS A 376 -36.08 -4.19 21.81
C HIS A 376 -37.16 -4.86 20.95
N ILE A 377 -37.30 -4.39 19.71
CA ILE A 377 -38.31 -4.90 18.76
C ILE A 377 -37.91 -6.29 18.26
N LEU A 378 -36.61 -6.57 18.17
CA LEU A 378 -36.10 -7.83 17.64
C LEU A 378 -35.91 -8.88 18.75
N PRO A 379 -36.12 -10.18 18.45
CA PRO A 379 -36.61 -10.73 17.18
C PRO A 379 -38.13 -10.54 16.99
N LEU A 380 -38.56 -10.50 15.73
CA LEU A 380 -39.96 -10.41 15.34
C LEU A 380 -40.68 -11.75 15.58
N SER A 381 -41.96 -11.68 15.96
CA SER A 381 -42.81 -12.88 16.07
C SER A 381 -43.20 -13.39 14.67
N PRO A 382 -43.05 -14.69 14.37
CA PRO A 382 -43.54 -15.30 13.13
C PRO A 382 -45.04 -15.12 12.87
N THR A 383 -45.83 -14.84 13.92
CA THR A 383 -47.29 -14.68 13.84
C THR A 383 -47.74 -13.22 13.72
N ALA A 384 -46.83 -12.25 13.83
CA ALA A 384 -47.16 -10.82 13.74
C ALA A 384 -47.74 -10.48 12.36
N GLN A 385 -48.69 -9.54 12.32
CA GLN A 385 -49.09 -8.90 11.07
C GLN A 385 -48.01 -7.90 10.65
N ILE A 386 -47.25 -8.25 9.61
CA ILE A 386 -46.12 -7.44 9.14
C ILE A 386 -46.53 -6.70 7.87
N VAL A 387 -46.28 -5.39 7.83
CA VAL A 387 -46.29 -4.63 6.58
C VAL A 387 -44.85 -4.41 6.13
N PHE A 388 -44.54 -4.88 4.92
CA PHE A 388 -43.25 -4.72 4.28
C PHE A 388 -43.30 -3.54 3.30
N LEU A 389 -42.69 -2.43 3.68
CA LEU A 389 -42.57 -1.23 2.85
C LEU A 389 -41.25 -1.28 2.08
N PHE A 390 -41.35 -1.32 0.75
CA PHE A 390 -40.19 -1.37 -0.13
C PHE A 390 -40.31 -0.28 -1.22
N PRO A 391 -39.20 0.38 -1.60
CA PRO A 391 -39.25 1.41 -2.64
C PRO A 391 -39.68 0.81 -3.98
N GLY A 392 -40.63 1.46 -4.65
CA GLY A 392 -41.09 1.10 -5.99
C GLY A 392 -40.13 1.55 -7.09
N GLY A 393 -40.61 1.56 -8.34
CA GLY A 393 -39.85 2.11 -9.47
C GLY A 393 -39.46 3.58 -9.24
N ALA A 394 -38.45 4.05 -9.96
CA ALA A 394 -37.84 5.39 -9.79
C ALA A 394 -36.86 5.54 -8.60
N THR A 395 -36.37 4.44 -8.02
CA THR A 395 -35.35 4.50 -6.96
C THR A 395 -34.01 4.99 -7.52
N PRO A 396 -33.33 5.97 -6.90
CA PRO A 396 -32.01 6.40 -7.35
C PRO A 396 -31.04 5.21 -7.39
N ALA A 397 -30.48 4.95 -8.57
CA ALA A 397 -29.26 4.17 -8.66
C ALA A 397 -28.10 5.14 -8.36
N GLY A 398 -27.18 4.78 -7.46
CA GLY A 398 -26.01 5.63 -7.19
C GLY A 398 -25.25 5.95 -8.48
N GLY A 399 -24.63 7.13 -8.59
CA GLY A 399 -24.13 7.67 -9.85
C GLY A 399 -23.20 6.75 -10.67
N ALA A 400 -22.45 5.89 -9.99
CA ALA A 400 -21.55 4.91 -10.61
C ALA A 400 -22.23 3.62 -11.12
N VAL A 401 -23.41 3.29 -10.60
CA VAL A 401 -24.18 2.09 -11.02
C VAL A 401 -24.71 2.27 -12.44
N ASP A 402 -25.03 3.51 -12.79
CA ASP A 402 -25.56 3.87 -14.09
C ASP A 402 -24.55 3.67 -15.22
N GLY A 403 -23.24 3.69 -14.96
CA GLY A 403 -22.13 3.23 -15.83
C GLY A 403 -22.07 3.76 -17.27
N GLU A 404 -23.07 4.54 -17.66
CA GLU A 404 -23.37 5.06 -18.99
C GLU A 404 -23.89 6.51 -18.89
N GLY A 405 -23.99 7.09 -17.67
CA GLY A 405 -24.46 8.46 -17.45
C GLY A 405 -25.92 8.71 -17.87
N LEU A 406 -26.76 7.65 -17.88
CA LEU A 406 -28.12 7.71 -18.43
C LEU A 406 -29.20 8.09 -17.41
N GLY A 407 -28.84 8.32 -16.14
CA GLY A 407 -29.79 8.70 -15.08
C GLY A 407 -30.97 7.73 -14.96
N ARG A 408 -30.73 6.43 -15.13
CA ARG A 408 -31.81 5.43 -15.21
C ARG A 408 -32.17 4.99 -13.79
N PRO A 409 -33.41 5.16 -13.34
CA PRO A 409 -33.77 4.67 -12.04
C PRO A 409 -33.66 3.15 -11.94
N GLY A 410 -33.23 2.66 -10.79
CA GLY A 410 -33.26 1.23 -10.48
C GLY A 410 -34.71 0.73 -10.47
N THR A 411 -34.97 -0.39 -11.14
CA THR A 411 -36.24 -1.12 -11.04
C THR A 411 -36.03 -2.32 -10.12
N TYR A 412 -36.20 -2.12 -8.82
CA TYR A 412 -36.21 -3.22 -7.86
C TYR A 412 -37.64 -3.79 -7.76
N SER A 413 -37.78 -5.11 -7.93
CA SER A 413 -39.03 -5.81 -7.65
C SER A 413 -39.00 -6.25 -6.19
N ALA A 414 -40.02 -5.93 -5.41
CA ALA A 414 -40.04 -6.29 -3.99
C ALA A 414 -40.44 -7.76 -3.75
N SER A 415 -41.11 -8.40 -4.71
CA SER A 415 -41.64 -9.77 -4.55
C SER A 415 -40.59 -10.83 -4.14
N PRO A 416 -39.34 -10.85 -4.67
CA PRO A 416 -38.32 -11.77 -4.18
C PRO A 416 -37.86 -11.50 -2.73
N TYR A 417 -37.96 -10.26 -2.26
CA TYR A 417 -37.67 -9.89 -0.85
C TYR A 417 -38.85 -10.28 0.06
N LEU A 418 -40.08 -10.14 -0.42
CA LEU A 418 -41.26 -10.66 0.25
C LEU A 418 -41.17 -12.19 0.42
N ASP A 419 -40.73 -12.92 -0.60
CA ASP A 419 -40.52 -14.37 -0.52
C ASP A 419 -39.52 -14.75 0.57
N LEU A 420 -38.48 -13.93 0.80
CA LEU A 420 -37.52 -14.12 1.90
C LEU A 420 -38.20 -14.00 3.27
N LEU A 421 -39.03 -12.96 3.47
CA LEU A 421 -39.78 -12.76 4.71
C LEU A 421 -40.82 -13.86 4.93
N ASN A 422 -41.51 -14.30 3.86
CA ASN A 422 -42.55 -15.33 3.91
C ASN A 422 -42.04 -16.71 4.35
N ARG A 423 -40.73 -16.98 4.24
CA ARG A 423 -40.13 -18.20 4.81
C ARG A 423 -40.19 -18.24 6.33
N HIS A 424 -40.26 -17.07 6.97
CA HIS A 424 -40.25 -16.94 8.43
C HIS A 424 -41.62 -16.57 8.99
N ALA A 425 -42.42 -15.76 8.27
CA ALA A 425 -43.74 -15.32 8.71
C ALA A 425 -44.75 -15.37 7.54
N PRO A 426 -45.88 -16.09 7.66
CA PRO A 426 -46.86 -16.19 6.58
C PRO A 426 -47.76 -14.96 6.41
N ASN A 427 -47.74 -14.01 7.35
CA ASN A 427 -48.64 -12.85 7.39
C ASN A 427 -47.89 -11.54 7.05
N VAL A 428 -47.30 -11.46 5.86
CA VAL A 428 -46.58 -10.27 5.38
C VAL A 428 -47.33 -9.64 4.22
N ALA A 429 -47.75 -8.38 4.39
CA ALA A 429 -48.36 -7.57 3.34
C ALA A 429 -47.31 -6.65 2.70
N GLU A 430 -47.08 -6.81 1.41
CA GLU A 430 -46.17 -5.96 0.64
C GLU A 430 -46.85 -4.65 0.23
N VAL A 431 -46.15 -3.54 0.45
CA VAL A 431 -46.59 -2.19 0.09
C VAL A 431 -45.44 -1.44 -0.59
N TYR A 432 -45.67 -1.04 -1.84
CA TYR A 432 -44.74 -0.18 -2.56
C TYR A 432 -45.01 1.29 -2.25
N TYR A 433 -43.95 2.03 -1.96
CA TYR A 433 -44.00 3.50 -1.96
C TYR A 433 -43.24 4.03 -3.17
N ALA A 434 -43.78 5.03 -3.85
CA ALA A 434 -43.15 5.65 -5.01
C ALA A 434 -43.14 7.19 -4.87
N PRO A 435 -41.97 7.83 -5.04
CA PRO A 435 -41.87 9.27 -5.25
C PRO A 435 -42.70 9.73 -6.46
N PRO A 436 -43.41 10.88 -6.42
CA PRO A 436 -43.59 11.80 -5.30
C PRO A 436 -44.86 11.52 -4.46
N THR A 437 -45.63 10.48 -4.80
CA THR A 437 -46.99 10.27 -4.29
C THR A 437 -47.06 9.73 -2.85
N GLY A 438 -45.94 9.22 -2.31
CA GLY A 438 -45.91 8.65 -0.96
C GLY A 438 -46.84 7.43 -0.82
N LEU A 439 -47.46 7.26 0.35
CA LEU A 439 -48.44 6.21 0.61
C LEU A 439 -49.88 6.73 0.44
N SER A 440 -50.71 5.95 -0.24
CA SER A 440 -52.16 6.19 -0.33
C SER A 440 -52.86 6.02 1.02
N THR A 441 -54.09 6.54 1.14
CA THR A 441 -54.89 6.39 2.37
C THR A 441 -55.08 4.92 2.78
N GLN A 442 -55.28 4.01 1.81
CA GLN A 442 -55.44 2.59 2.09
C GLN A 442 -54.12 1.95 2.58
N GLN A 443 -52.99 2.35 2.00
CA GLN A 443 -51.67 1.87 2.45
C GLN A 443 -51.36 2.39 3.86
N TRP A 444 -51.70 3.64 4.18
CA TRP A 444 -51.58 4.17 5.54
C TRP A 444 -52.43 3.40 6.55
N GLN A 445 -53.67 3.04 6.21
CA GLN A 445 -54.51 2.20 7.08
C GLN A 445 -53.87 0.84 7.35
N ALA A 446 -53.25 0.22 6.34
CA ALA A 446 -52.51 -1.03 6.53
C ALA A 446 -51.30 -0.85 7.45
N VAL A 447 -50.52 0.22 7.25
CA VAL A 447 -49.36 0.58 8.09
C VAL A 447 -49.76 0.82 9.56
N GLU A 448 -50.86 1.52 9.81
CA GLU A 448 -51.37 1.80 11.17
C GLU A 448 -51.95 0.57 11.86
N ALA A 449 -52.51 -0.37 11.09
CA ALA A 449 -53.10 -1.61 11.61
C ALA A 449 -52.05 -2.70 11.90
N ALA A 450 -50.86 -2.62 11.31
CA ALA A 450 -49.81 -3.63 11.43
C ALA A 450 -49.26 -3.74 12.87
N ASP A 451 -48.84 -4.96 13.24
CA ASP A 451 -48.11 -5.18 14.49
C ASP A 451 -46.67 -4.66 14.38
N VAL A 452 -46.06 -4.82 13.20
CA VAL A 452 -44.71 -4.37 12.86
C VAL A 452 -44.68 -3.88 11.42
N VAL A 453 -44.00 -2.77 11.19
CA VAL A 453 -43.65 -2.29 9.86
C VAL A 453 -42.16 -2.50 9.63
N VAL A 454 -41.80 -3.20 8.55
CA VAL A 454 -40.43 -3.34 8.06
C VAL A 454 -40.28 -2.39 6.88
N PHE A 455 -39.55 -1.29 7.08
CA PHE A 455 -39.33 -0.26 6.08
C PHE A 455 -37.93 -0.39 5.49
N VAL A 456 -37.83 -0.62 4.18
CA VAL A 456 -36.57 -0.62 3.45
C VAL A 456 -36.38 0.72 2.76
N SER A 457 -35.16 1.24 2.83
CA SER A 457 -34.70 2.46 2.14
C SER A 457 -33.50 2.13 1.26
N ILE A 458 -33.39 2.83 0.13
CA ILE A 458 -32.25 2.75 -0.79
C ILE A 458 -31.81 4.18 -1.09
N ASN A 459 -30.68 4.58 -0.49
CA ASN A 459 -30.10 5.92 -0.62
C ASN A 459 -31.12 7.02 -0.29
N ALA A 460 -31.85 6.89 0.82
CA ALA A 460 -32.87 7.85 1.23
C ALA A 460 -32.37 9.29 1.34
N ARG A 461 -31.08 9.52 1.65
CA ARG A 461 -30.52 10.89 1.64
C ARG A 461 -30.52 11.56 0.27
N GLU A 462 -30.41 10.78 -0.80
CA GLU A 462 -30.50 11.24 -2.19
C GLU A 462 -31.95 11.33 -2.67
N SER A 463 -32.90 10.85 -1.85
CA SER A 463 -34.32 10.77 -2.17
C SER A 463 -35.15 11.40 -1.04
N PRO A 464 -35.38 12.74 -1.09
CA PRO A 464 -36.08 13.46 -0.02
C PRO A 464 -37.43 12.85 0.40
N ASP A 465 -38.15 12.24 -0.54
CA ASP A 465 -39.42 11.55 -0.29
C ASP A 465 -39.26 10.29 0.56
N GLN A 466 -38.19 9.50 0.34
CA GLN A 466 -37.86 8.33 1.16
C GLN A 466 -37.50 8.74 2.58
N HIS A 467 -36.66 9.76 2.72
CA HIS A 467 -36.23 10.25 4.03
C HIS A 467 -37.42 10.80 4.82
N SER A 468 -38.26 11.62 4.18
CA SER A 468 -39.46 12.19 4.79
C SER A 468 -40.45 11.12 5.23
N LEU A 469 -40.73 10.12 4.38
CA LEU A 469 -41.59 8.99 4.72
C LEU A 469 -41.02 8.21 5.92
N GLY A 470 -39.72 7.94 5.91
CA GLY A 470 -39.02 7.27 7.01
C GLY A 470 -39.20 7.99 8.34
N LEU A 471 -39.15 9.33 8.35
CA LEU A 471 -39.36 10.14 9.56
C LEU A 471 -40.83 10.28 9.97
N GLU A 472 -41.78 10.08 9.05
CA GLU A 472 -43.22 10.08 9.36
C GLU A 472 -43.66 8.76 10.03
N LEU A 473 -43.15 7.63 9.55
CA LEU A 473 -43.56 6.28 9.97
C LEU A 473 -43.56 6.04 11.50
N PRO A 474 -42.56 6.47 12.29
CA PRO A 474 -42.55 6.28 13.74
C PRO A 474 -43.76 6.88 14.47
N ASN A 475 -44.39 7.91 13.91
CA ASN A 475 -45.54 8.58 14.51
C ASN A 475 -46.88 7.85 14.25
N ARG A 476 -46.89 6.89 13.32
CA ARG A 476 -48.11 6.21 12.84
C ARG A 476 -48.03 4.69 12.94
N THR A 477 -46.94 4.15 13.47
CA THR A 477 -46.70 2.71 13.58
C THR A 477 -46.49 2.27 15.02
N ARG A 478 -46.93 1.05 15.36
CA ARG A 478 -46.70 0.48 16.70
C ARG A 478 -45.24 0.13 16.92
N LYS A 479 -44.65 -0.55 15.93
CA LYS A 479 -43.25 -0.99 15.89
C LYS A 479 -42.73 -0.76 14.47
N LEU A 480 -41.56 -0.13 14.37
CA LEU A 480 -40.89 0.13 13.10
C LEU A 480 -39.49 -0.47 13.15
N VAL A 481 -39.16 -1.28 12.15
CA VAL A 481 -37.78 -1.68 11.84
C VAL A 481 -37.40 -1.02 10.52
N ALA A 482 -36.43 -0.12 10.56
CA ALA A 482 -35.88 0.50 9.36
C ALA A 482 -34.64 -0.27 8.88
N ILE A 483 -34.59 -0.60 7.59
CA ILE A 483 -33.47 -1.24 6.92
C ILE A 483 -32.94 -0.28 5.86
N ALA A 484 -31.69 0.17 5.97
CA ALA A 484 -31.04 0.82 4.85
C ALA A 484 -30.30 -0.23 4.04
N ALA A 485 -30.74 -0.40 2.80
CA ALA A 485 -30.22 -1.40 1.90
C ALA A 485 -29.00 -0.94 1.11
N CYS A 486 -28.60 0.33 1.20
CA CYS A 486 -27.36 0.83 0.58
C CYS A 486 -26.62 1.73 1.57
N SER A 487 -26.73 3.05 1.39
CA SER A 487 -26.03 4.03 2.21
C SER A 487 -26.36 3.86 3.70
N PRO A 488 -25.34 3.68 4.56
CA PRO A 488 -25.59 3.55 5.98
C PRO A 488 -26.14 4.84 6.60
N TYR A 489 -26.00 5.97 5.91
CA TYR A 489 -26.34 7.30 6.39
C TYR A 489 -27.83 7.65 6.31
N ASP A 490 -28.65 6.84 5.64
CA ASP A 490 -30.09 7.08 5.39
C ASP A 490 -30.82 7.57 6.65
N PHE A 491 -30.63 6.88 7.78
CA PHE A 491 -31.17 7.31 9.07
C PHE A 491 -30.14 7.21 10.21
N LEU A 492 -28.83 7.20 9.90
CA LEU A 492 -27.79 7.02 10.93
C LEU A 492 -27.88 8.08 12.04
N ASN A 493 -28.11 9.34 11.65
CA ASN A 493 -28.21 10.49 12.55
C ASN A 493 -29.62 10.68 13.15
N ASP A 494 -30.62 9.93 12.70
CA ASP A 494 -32.03 10.11 13.09
C ASP A 494 -32.42 9.19 14.27
N ALA A 495 -31.52 9.01 15.24
CA ALA A 495 -31.70 8.08 16.36
C ALA A 495 -32.88 8.44 17.28
N ALA A 496 -33.29 9.70 17.32
CA ALA A 496 -34.46 10.15 18.08
C ALA A 496 -35.78 9.67 17.44
N ALA A 497 -35.84 9.55 16.12
CA ALA A 497 -37.04 9.13 15.39
C ALA A 497 -37.04 7.63 15.11
N ILE A 498 -35.90 7.07 14.66
CA ILE A 498 -35.77 5.69 14.21
C ILE A 498 -35.13 4.84 15.31
N GLY A 499 -35.96 4.11 16.06
CA GLY A 499 -35.53 3.33 17.22
C GLY A 499 -34.83 2.00 16.92
N THR A 500 -35.14 1.36 15.79
CA THR A 500 -34.57 0.08 15.36
C THR A 500 -34.09 0.18 13.91
N TYR A 501 -32.79 -0.02 13.68
CA TYR A 501 -32.11 0.30 12.41
C TYR A 501 -31.07 -0.76 12.03
N ILE A 502 -31.20 -1.35 10.84
CA ILE A 502 -30.35 -2.44 10.32
C ILE A 502 -29.75 -2.07 8.96
N MET A 503 -28.44 -2.31 8.76
CA MET A 503 -27.73 -2.07 7.50
C MET A 503 -27.41 -3.36 6.77
N THR A 504 -27.72 -3.40 5.47
CA THR A 504 -27.29 -4.48 4.56
C THR A 504 -26.19 -4.05 3.59
N TYR A 505 -25.94 -2.74 3.46
CA TYR A 505 -24.89 -2.12 2.62
C TYR A 505 -25.03 -2.32 1.10
N GLU A 506 -25.92 -3.20 0.67
CA GLU A 506 -26.28 -3.39 -0.73
C GLU A 506 -27.69 -4.02 -0.87
N PRO A 507 -28.41 -3.73 -1.96
CA PRO A 507 -29.80 -4.13 -2.14
C PRO A 507 -29.86 -5.50 -2.81
N THR A 508 -28.98 -6.43 -2.45
CA THR A 508 -28.97 -7.79 -3.01
C THR A 508 -29.85 -8.73 -2.19
N LEU A 509 -30.37 -9.78 -2.84
CA LEU A 509 -31.24 -10.77 -2.16
C LEU A 509 -30.46 -11.53 -1.09
N GLU A 510 -29.18 -11.75 -1.32
CA GLU A 510 -28.25 -12.43 -0.41
C GLU A 510 -28.03 -11.60 0.86
N ALA A 511 -27.81 -10.29 0.74
CA ALA A 511 -27.69 -9.39 1.88
C ALA A 511 -29.01 -9.28 2.66
N PHE A 512 -30.14 -9.17 1.95
CA PHE A 512 -31.45 -9.12 2.59
C PHE A 512 -31.81 -10.44 3.29
N SER A 513 -31.40 -11.59 2.75
CA SER A 513 -31.60 -12.89 3.41
C SER A 513 -30.91 -12.97 4.77
N ALA A 514 -29.71 -12.40 4.90
CA ALA A 514 -29.04 -12.32 6.20
C ALA A 514 -29.76 -11.34 7.15
N ALA A 515 -30.34 -10.26 6.63
CA ALA A 515 -31.18 -9.36 7.42
C ALA A 515 -32.46 -10.04 7.91
N THR A 516 -33.14 -10.82 7.08
CA THR A 516 -34.33 -11.58 7.51
C THR A 516 -33.99 -12.59 8.61
N ASP A 517 -32.84 -13.24 8.53
CA ASP A 517 -32.39 -14.14 9.59
C ASP A 517 -32.21 -13.40 10.94
N ILE A 518 -31.69 -12.17 10.91
CA ILE A 518 -31.56 -11.32 12.11
C ILE A 518 -32.93 -10.84 12.60
N LEU A 519 -33.82 -10.42 11.69
CA LEU A 519 -35.16 -9.95 12.04
C LEU A 519 -35.91 -10.99 12.87
N PHE A 520 -35.82 -12.27 12.49
CA PHE A 520 -36.54 -13.36 13.17
C PHE A 520 -35.68 -14.14 14.18
N GLY A 521 -34.46 -13.69 14.45
CA GLY A 521 -33.57 -14.29 15.46
C GLY A 521 -33.04 -15.68 15.11
N THR A 522 -33.06 -16.08 13.83
CA THR A 522 -32.42 -17.33 13.37
C THR A 522 -30.91 -17.20 13.30
N ALA A 523 -30.38 -15.97 13.21
CA ALA A 523 -28.96 -15.65 13.34
C ALA A 523 -28.73 -14.38 14.18
N PRO A 524 -27.62 -14.29 14.93
CA PRO A 524 -27.27 -13.06 15.63
C PRO A 524 -26.67 -12.02 14.67
N PRO A 525 -26.89 -10.70 14.90
CA PRO A 525 -26.18 -9.66 14.16
C PRO A 525 -24.70 -9.68 14.52
N ARG A 526 -23.82 -9.72 13.51
CA ARG A 526 -22.36 -9.77 13.69
C ARG A 526 -21.61 -8.62 13.02
N GLY A 527 -22.25 -7.93 12.08
CA GLY A 527 -21.66 -6.79 11.42
C GLY A 527 -21.43 -5.62 12.37
N ALA A 528 -20.44 -4.80 12.02
CA ALA A 528 -20.19 -3.53 12.68
C ALA A 528 -20.14 -2.41 11.64
N LEU A 529 -20.54 -1.20 12.04
CA LEU A 529 -20.54 -0.04 11.16
C LEU A 529 -19.10 0.30 10.74
N PRO A 530 -18.77 0.25 9.42
CA PRO A 530 -17.46 0.63 8.92
C PRO A 530 -17.28 2.16 8.75
N VAL A 531 -18.28 2.94 9.17
CA VAL A 531 -18.35 4.39 9.07
C VAL A 531 -18.82 5.01 10.39
N GLY A 532 -18.41 6.25 10.65
CA GLY A 532 -18.72 6.96 11.88
C GLY A 532 -18.02 6.38 13.11
N ALA A 533 -18.43 6.84 14.29
CA ALA A 533 -17.93 6.38 15.58
C ALA A 533 -19.09 5.84 16.47
N PRO A 534 -18.83 4.89 17.37
CA PRO A 534 -17.54 4.24 17.62
C PRO A 534 -17.28 3.07 16.67
N LYS A 535 -16.10 3.05 16.05
CA LYS A 535 -15.58 1.87 15.35
C LYS A 535 -15.33 0.76 16.39
N PRO A 536 -15.45 -0.54 16.06
CA PRO A 536 -15.02 -1.62 16.94
C PRO A 536 -13.56 -1.39 17.31
N THR A 537 -13.33 -0.87 18.51
CA THR A 537 -12.00 -0.81 19.08
C THR A 537 -11.61 -2.25 19.34
N SER A 538 -10.54 -2.74 18.69
CA SER A 538 -9.78 -3.81 19.35
C SER A 538 -9.51 -3.29 20.76
N SER A 539 -9.91 -4.06 21.76
CA SER A 539 -10.16 -3.66 23.16
C SER A 539 -8.95 -3.17 23.95
N THR A 540 -8.12 -2.32 23.37
CA THR A 540 -6.97 -1.70 24.00
C THR A 540 -7.01 -0.22 23.67
N ASP A 541 -7.48 0.58 24.62
CA ASP A 541 -7.15 2.00 24.69
C ASP A 541 -5.63 2.09 24.79
N ILE A 542 -4.99 2.20 23.63
CA ILE A 542 -3.55 2.37 23.50
C ILE A 542 -3.27 3.84 23.29
N HIS A 543 -2.66 4.49 24.29
CA HIS A 543 -2.10 5.83 24.16
C HIS A 543 -0.60 5.79 23.94
N ILE A 544 -0.09 6.73 23.15
CA ILE A 544 1.33 6.88 22.87
C ILE A 544 1.86 8.09 23.65
N THR A 545 2.96 7.90 24.37
CA THR A 545 3.63 8.94 25.17
C THR A 545 5.10 9.02 24.81
N PRO A 546 5.77 10.19 24.93
CA PRO A 546 7.22 10.27 24.86
C PRO A 546 7.87 9.36 25.91
N TYR A 547 9.00 8.74 25.54
CA TYR A 547 9.80 7.91 26.45
C TYR A 547 10.33 8.75 27.63
N ASN A 548 10.11 8.27 28.85
CA ASN A 548 10.73 8.80 30.06
C ASN A 548 11.76 7.80 30.60
N PRO A 549 13.06 8.14 30.59
CA PRO A 549 14.07 7.17 30.95
C PRO A 549 14.02 6.67 32.40
N SER A 550 13.56 7.50 33.33
CA SER A 550 13.50 7.13 34.75
C SER A 550 12.42 6.10 35.06
N SER A 551 11.33 6.08 34.29
CA SER A 551 10.18 5.19 34.52
C SER A 551 10.07 4.05 33.52
N ASP A 552 10.56 4.24 32.30
CA ASP A 552 10.20 3.38 31.18
C ASP A 552 11.30 2.39 30.80
N PHE A 553 12.55 2.68 31.16
CA PHE A 553 13.69 1.86 30.76
C PHE A 553 13.57 0.37 31.13
N PRO A 554 13.16 -0.01 32.37
CA PRO A 554 12.99 -1.42 32.72
C PRO A 554 11.93 -2.13 31.87
N ALA A 555 10.82 -1.46 31.58
CA ALA A 555 9.74 -2.01 30.77
C ALA A 555 10.15 -2.09 29.29
N LEU A 556 10.87 -1.09 28.77
CA LEU A 556 11.43 -1.10 27.42
C LEU A 556 12.35 -2.31 27.23
N LEU A 557 13.26 -2.57 28.18
CA LEU A 557 14.18 -3.70 28.12
C LEU A 557 13.42 -5.05 28.15
N SER A 558 12.36 -5.14 28.95
CA SER A 558 11.49 -6.32 29.00
C SER A 558 10.78 -6.55 27.66
N ILE A 559 10.16 -5.52 27.08
CA ILE A 559 9.51 -5.59 25.77
C ILE A 559 10.52 -5.98 24.69
N TRP A 560 11.71 -5.37 24.72
CA TRP A 560 12.77 -5.66 23.76
C TRP A 560 13.16 -7.14 23.81
N THR A 561 13.49 -7.63 25.00
CA THR A 561 13.94 -9.02 25.20
C THR A 561 12.89 -10.02 24.74
N ALA A 562 11.61 -9.73 24.97
CA ALA A 562 10.51 -10.58 24.53
C ALA A 562 10.28 -10.52 23.01
N ALA A 563 10.38 -9.33 22.40
CA ALA A 563 10.08 -9.12 20.98
C ALA A 563 11.25 -9.49 20.04
N LEU A 564 12.49 -9.31 20.51
CA LEU A 564 13.72 -9.46 19.74
C LEU A 564 14.77 -10.30 20.51
N PRO A 565 14.45 -11.55 20.90
CA PRO A 565 15.30 -12.36 21.78
C PRO A 565 16.67 -12.70 21.17
N THR A 566 16.80 -12.62 19.85
CA THR A 566 18.06 -12.84 19.13
C THR A 566 19.02 -11.64 19.23
N TYR A 567 18.51 -10.47 19.63
CA TYR A 567 19.24 -9.20 19.61
C TYR A 567 19.16 -8.47 20.95
N THR A 568 19.62 -9.06 22.06
CA THR A 568 19.46 -8.47 23.40
C THR A 568 20.60 -7.48 23.75
N PRO A 569 20.42 -6.16 23.65
CA PRO A 569 21.52 -5.22 23.90
C PRO A 569 21.99 -5.27 25.35
N ASP A 570 23.24 -4.87 25.57
CA ASP A 570 23.74 -4.58 26.92
C ASP A 570 22.92 -3.43 27.53
N PRO A 571 22.34 -3.57 28.75
CA PRO A 571 21.48 -2.55 29.34
C PRO A 571 22.16 -1.20 29.55
N ASP A 572 23.42 -1.17 29.98
CA ASP A 572 24.13 0.09 30.26
C ASP A 572 24.46 0.81 28.96
N LEU A 573 24.85 0.05 27.94
CA LEU A 573 25.05 0.54 26.58
C LEU A 573 23.76 1.08 25.96
N LEU A 574 22.65 0.31 26.05
CA LEU A 574 21.36 0.75 25.54
C LEU A 574 20.92 2.04 26.23
N SER A 575 21.03 2.10 27.55
CA SER A 575 20.73 3.32 28.31
C SER A 575 21.54 4.49 27.76
N THR A 576 22.85 4.32 27.56
CA THR A 576 23.70 5.37 26.98
C THR A 576 23.21 5.82 25.60
N LEU A 577 22.89 4.89 24.70
CA LEU A 577 22.40 5.19 23.34
C LEU A 577 21.05 5.93 23.31
N LEU A 578 20.18 5.63 24.27
CA LEU A 578 18.90 6.33 24.42
C LEU A 578 19.07 7.75 24.97
N HIS A 579 20.13 8.06 25.70
CA HIS A 579 20.30 9.39 26.32
C HIS A 579 21.29 10.30 25.60
N ALA A 580 22.31 9.74 24.94
CA ALA A 580 23.46 10.49 24.45
C ALA A 580 23.14 11.41 23.25
N HIS A 581 22.06 11.15 22.51
CA HIS A 581 21.78 11.85 21.27
C HIS A 581 20.70 12.93 21.43
N PRO A 582 21.02 14.21 21.14
CA PRO A 582 20.07 15.32 21.29
C PRO A 582 18.92 15.29 20.29
N THR A 583 18.96 14.42 19.29
CA THR A 583 17.95 14.29 18.23
C THR A 583 16.99 13.11 18.44
N GLN A 584 16.92 12.57 19.65
CA GLN A 584 16.03 11.45 19.96
C GLN A 584 14.55 11.88 20.03
N HIS A 585 13.66 11.03 19.50
CA HIS A 585 12.20 11.20 19.59
C HIS A 585 11.53 9.86 19.95
N HIS A 586 11.99 9.23 21.03
CA HIS A 586 11.54 7.91 21.44
C HIS A 586 10.11 7.92 21.99
N LEU A 587 9.33 6.89 21.66
CA LEU A 587 7.90 6.78 21.97
C LEU A 587 7.60 5.45 22.67
N ILE A 588 6.64 5.49 23.61
CA ILE A 588 6.13 4.33 24.37
C ILE A 588 4.63 4.21 24.14
N ALA A 589 4.17 3.01 23.81
CA ALA A 589 2.76 2.66 23.76
C ALA A 589 2.33 2.05 25.09
N ARG A 590 1.18 2.51 25.61
CA ARG A 590 0.65 2.08 26.91
C ARG A 590 -0.78 1.61 26.77
N ASN A 591 -1.17 0.60 27.55
CA ASN A 591 -2.56 0.17 27.66
C ASN A 591 -3.37 1.07 28.59
N SER A 592 -4.67 0.79 28.76
CA SER A 592 -5.57 1.53 29.65
C SER A 592 -5.13 1.55 31.12
N SER A 593 -4.37 0.55 31.56
CA SER A 593 -3.74 0.48 32.88
C SER A 593 -2.41 1.24 32.97
N ASN A 594 -2.05 2.00 31.92
CA ASN A 594 -0.81 2.77 31.78
C ASN A 594 0.48 1.93 31.71
N GLU A 595 0.36 0.63 31.48
CA GLU A 595 1.47 -0.30 31.34
C GLU A 595 2.09 -0.22 29.93
N PRO A 596 3.42 -0.09 29.80
CA PRO A 596 4.11 -0.14 28.51
C PRO A 596 3.91 -1.48 27.79
N THR A 597 3.51 -1.44 26.53
CA THR A 597 3.23 -2.62 25.69
C THR A 597 4.04 -2.65 24.39
N GLY A 598 4.62 -1.51 24.00
CA GLY A 598 5.48 -1.38 22.83
C GLY A 598 6.26 -0.07 22.84
N PHE A 599 7.26 0.06 21.97
CA PHE A 599 8.06 1.28 21.84
C PHE A 599 8.55 1.50 20.41
N ALA A 600 8.93 2.74 20.11
CA ALA A 600 9.65 3.11 18.89
C ALA A 600 10.82 4.03 19.22
N LEU A 601 12.01 3.70 18.70
CA LEU A 601 13.22 4.50 18.84
C LEU A 601 13.49 5.26 17.55
N LEU A 602 13.41 6.58 17.63
CA LEU A 602 13.64 7.49 16.52
C LEU A 602 14.80 8.45 16.77
N TYR A 603 15.60 8.68 15.73
CA TYR A 603 16.66 9.68 15.71
C TYR A 603 16.49 10.59 14.49
N ALA A 604 16.26 11.89 14.74
CA ALA A 604 16.08 12.87 13.69
C ALA A 604 17.43 13.38 13.17
N ASN A 605 17.49 13.67 11.88
CA ASN A 605 18.58 14.37 11.23
C ASN A 605 18.02 15.63 10.55
N ALA A 606 18.20 16.78 11.21
CA ALA A 606 17.69 18.05 10.71
C ALA A 606 18.34 18.49 9.39
N LYS A 607 19.58 18.06 9.10
CA LYS A 607 20.27 18.44 7.85
C LYS A 607 19.69 17.75 6.64
N THR A 608 19.28 16.48 6.79
CA THR A 608 18.67 15.68 5.72
C THR A 608 17.15 15.66 5.80
N ASN A 609 16.57 16.34 6.79
CA ASN A 609 15.14 16.30 7.10
C ASN A 609 14.59 14.85 7.13
N THR A 610 15.34 13.95 7.78
CA THR A 610 15.04 12.51 7.85
C THR A 610 14.91 12.08 9.31
N ALA A 611 13.95 11.21 9.62
CA ALA A 611 13.82 10.54 10.89
C ALA A 611 14.14 9.05 10.73
N HIS A 612 15.16 8.58 11.41
CA HIS A 612 15.59 7.18 11.40
C HIS A 612 14.81 6.40 12.45
N LEU A 613 13.89 5.53 12.02
CA LEU A 613 13.23 4.55 12.88
C LEU A 613 14.19 3.39 13.12
N ALA A 614 15.02 3.54 14.16
CA ALA A 614 16.05 2.57 14.53
C ALA A 614 15.42 1.25 14.99
N VAL A 615 14.36 1.32 15.80
CA VAL A 615 13.69 0.16 16.38
C VAL A 615 12.20 0.42 16.53
N LEU A 616 11.39 -0.59 16.22
CA LEU A 616 9.97 -0.64 16.59
C LEU A 616 9.69 -2.04 17.12
N ALA A 617 9.23 -2.13 18.36
CA ALA A 617 8.96 -3.40 19.02
C ALA A 617 7.65 -3.34 19.80
N VAL A 618 6.91 -4.44 19.77
CA VAL A 618 5.68 -4.64 20.54
C VAL A 618 5.80 -5.98 21.23
N HIS A 619 5.49 -6.01 22.53
CA HIS A 619 5.56 -7.24 23.32
C HIS A 619 4.69 -8.33 22.66
N PRO A 620 5.18 -9.59 22.51
CA PRO A 620 4.47 -10.63 21.78
C PRO A 620 3.01 -10.84 22.18
N SER A 621 2.68 -10.76 23.48
CA SER A 621 1.29 -10.88 23.98
C SER A 621 0.35 -9.74 23.56
N HIS A 622 0.89 -8.65 23.03
CA HIS A 622 0.13 -7.46 22.60
C HIS A 622 0.27 -7.19 21.08
N GLN A 623 0.99 -8.02 20.33
CA GLN A 623 1.04 -7.95 18.87
C GLN A 623 -0.37 -8.19 18.27
N THR A 624 -0.57 -7.82 17.00
CA THR A 624 -1.87 -7.86 16.27
C THR A 624 -2.99 -6.95 16.79
N HIS A 625 -2.78 -6.17 17.87
CA HIS A 625 -3.74 -5.19 18.40
C HIS A 625 -3.52 -3.75 17.91
N GLY A 626 -2.88 -3.57 16.74
CA GLY A 626 -2.66 -2.25 16.13
C GLY A 626 -1.61 -1.34 16.81
N ILE A 627 -0.97 -1.79 17.89
CA ILE A 627 0.02 -1.00 18.66
C ILE A 627 1.17 -0.48 17.78
N GLY A 628 1.79 -1.35 16.98
CA GLY A 628 2.88 -0.95 16.08
C GLY A 628 2.45 0.09 15.05
N THR A 629 1.21 0.00 14.53
CA THR A 629 0.66 1.01 13.63
C THR A 629 0.49 2.35 14.35
N ARG A 630 -0.01 2.35 15.59
CA ARG A 630 -0.17 3.59 16.39
C ARG A 630 1.17 4.24 16.71
N LEU A 631 2.19 3.46 17.06
CA LEU A 631 3.56 3.95 17.28
C LEU A 631 4.12 4.63 16.02
N LEU A 632 3.93 4.02 14.85
CA LEU A 632 4.37 4.58 13.58
C LEU A 632 3.60 5.86 13.21
N ALA A 633 2.28 5.90 13.44
CA ALA A 633 1.47 7.08 13.22
C ALA A 633 1.91 8.23 14.14
N ALA A 634 2.15 7.95 15.42
CA ALA A 634 2.65 8.92 16.39
C ALA A 634 4.05 9.42 16.01
N ALA A 635 4.93 8.55 15.49
CA ALA A 635 6.24 8.94 14.98
C ALA A 635 6.16 9.92 13.80
N ARG A 636 5.21 9.72 12.88
CA ARG A 636 4.95 10.69 11.79
C ARG A 636 4.42 12.01 12.33
N ALA A 637 3.50 11.95 13.29
CA ALA A 637 2.90 13.14 13.88
C ALA A 637 3.90 13.98 14.68
N SER A 638 4.87 13.36 15.35
CA SER A 638 5.90 14.08 16.13
C SER A 638 6.97 14.73 15.25
N LEU A 639 7.14 14.26 14.01
CA LEU A 639 8.14 14.72 13.05
C LEU A 639 7.51 14.95 11.66
N PRO A 640 6.53 15.88 11.53
CA PRO A 640 5.66 15.95 10.36
C PRO A 640 6.38 16.33 9.07
N THR A 641 7.51 17.04 9.15
CA THR A 641 8.30 17.43 7.99
C THR A 641 9.33 16.38 7.60
N ALA A 642 9.66 15.42 8.48
CA ALA A 642 10.77 14.53 8.28
C ALA A 642 10.35 13.25 7.54
N ARG A 643 11.12 12.85 6.54
CA ARG A 643 10.96 11.56 5.89
C ARG A 643 11.36 10.44 6.84
N ILE A 644 10.53 9.42 7.02
CA ILE A 644 10.88 8.28 7.89
C ILE A 644 11.67 7.23 7.09
N SER A 645 12.88 6.90 7.54
CA SER A 645 13.69 5.80 7.02
C SER A 645 13.81 4.69 8.06
N LEU A 646 13.83 3.44 7.62
CA LEU A 646 14.07 2.28 8.48
C LEU A 646 15.56 2.15 8.78
N GLY A 647 15.87 1.78 10.02
CA GLY A 647 17.25 1.65 10.49
C GLY A 647 17.86 2.98 10.92
N SER A 648 19.16 2.95 11.22
CA SER A 648 19.94 4.05 11.79
C SER A 648 21.43 3.96 11.42
N GLY A 649 22.05 5.13 11.22
CA GLY A 649 23.49 5.29 11.04
C GLY A 649 24.19 5.34 12.39
N ILE A 650 24.29 6.53 12.99
CA ILE A 650 24.80 6.76 14.35
C ILE A 650 23.72 7.50 15.17
N PRO A 651 23.27 6.98 16.33
CA PRO A 651 23.67 5.71 16.93
C PRO A 651 23.26 4.53 16.05
N ARG A 652 24.07 3.48 16.09
CA ARG A 652 24.01 2.33 15.21
C ARG A 652 23.31 1.16 15.87
N PHE A 653 22.04 0.94 15.48
CA PHE A 653 21.33 -0.31 15.74
C PHE A 653 21.47 -1.26 14.54
N TRP A 654 20.65 -1.06 13.52
CA TRP A 654 20.69 -1.77 12.24
C TRP A 654 20.57 -0.77 11.09
N PRO A 655 21.05 -1.10 9.88
CA PRO A 655 20.92 -0.22 8.71
C PRO A 655 19.52 -0.27 8.11
N GLY A 656 18.76 -1.33 8.42
CA GLY A 656 17.40 -1.59 7.97
C GLY A 656 16.83 -2.78 8.72
N ILE A 657 15.77 -3.39 8.18
CA ILE A 657 15.12 -4.55 8.78
C ILE A 657 16.04 -5.77 8.66
N PRO A 658 16.41 -6.47 9.74
CA PRO A 658 17.16 -7.72 9.66
C PRO A 658 16.40 -8.78 8.84
N THR A 659 17.08 -9.43 7.89
CA THR A 659 16.45 -10.39 6.98
C THR A 659 16.24 -11.78 7.58
N ASP A 660 16.80 -12.03 8.78
CA ASP A 660 16.58 -13.24 9.57
C ASP A 660 15.28 -13.19 10.40
N LEU A 661 14.61 -12.03 10.46
CA LEU A 661 13.27 -11.91 11.04
C LEU A 661 12.19 -12.47 10.08
N PRO A 662 11.03 -12.91 10.60
CA PRO A 662 9.93 -13.40 9.77
C PRO A 662 9.48 -12.42 8.68
N GLN A 663 9.06 -12.92 7.52
CA GLN A 663 8.59 -12.12 6.39
C GLN A 663 7.40 -11.20 6.76
N SER A 664 6.63 -11.56 7.80
CA SER A 664 5.55 -10.73 8.35
C SER A 664 6.05 -9.38 8.87
N VAL A 665 7.31 -9.26 9.31
CA VAL A 665 7.92 -8.00 9.75
C VAL A 665 8.14 -7.05 8.57
N GLN A 666 8.72 -7.54 7.47
CA GLN A 666 8.85 -6.75 6.24
C GLN A 666 7.48 -6.35 5.70
N SER A 667 6.54 -7.30 5.69
CA SER A 667 5.17 -7.07 5.24
C SER A 667 4.46 -6.03 6.10
N PHE A 668 4.71 -6.00 7.42
CA PHE A 668 4.18 -4.97 8.31
C PHE A 668 4.53 -3.56 7.80
N PHE A 669 5.80 -3.28 7.53
CA PHE A 669 6.22 -1.96 7.05
C PHE A 669 5.69 -1.65 5.64
N VAL A 670 5.75 -2.60 4.70
CA VAL A 670 5.21 -2.41 3.34
C VAL A 670 3.73 -2.06 3.39
N HIS A 671 2.96 -2.76 4.21
CA HIS A 671 1.53 -2.53 4.42
C HIS A 671 1.22 -1.16 5.07
N ARG A 672 2.20 -0.42 5.58
CA ARG A 672 2.05 0.97 6.07
C ARG A 672 2.77 1.99 5.17
N GLY A 673 3.02 1.62 3.91
CA GLY A 673 3.56 2.54 2.90
C GLY A 673 5.08 2.62 2.82
N PHE A 674 5.82 1.73 3.49
CA PHE A 674 7.27 1.68 3.30
C PHE A 674 7.63 0.98 1.99
N ARG A 675 8.43 1.64 1.16
CA ARG A 675 9.11 0.99 0.05
C ARG A 675 10.43 0.43 0.54
N LEU A 676 10.53 -0.89 0.55
CA LEU A 676 11.78 -1.59 0.88
C LEU A 676 12.69 -1.60 -0.34
N ASN A 677 13.96 -1.27 -0.14
CA ASN A 677 14.96 -1.32 -1.19
C ASN A 677 15.13 -2.78 -1.68
N PRO A 678 15.54 -2.99 -2.95
CA PRO A 678 15.91 -4.31 -3.44
C PRO A 678 17.06 -4.88 -2.60
N LEU A 679 17.21 -6.21 -2.61
CA LEU A 679 18.33 -6.87 -1.94
C LEU A 679 19.70 -6.59 -2.61
N LYS A 680 19.71 -5.91 -3.76
CA LYS A 680 20.91 -5.49 -4.49
C LYS A 680 20.88 -3.98 -4.77
N PRO A 681 21.95 -3.22 -4.47
CA PRO A 681 23.15 -3.67 -3.74
C PRO A 681 22.79 -4.16 -2.34
N ARG A 682 23.56 -5.14 -1.83
CA ARG A 682 23.29 -5.74 -0.52
C ARG A 682 23.47 -4.70 0.58
N SER A 683 22.89 -4.93 1.75
CA SER A 683 23.20 -4.16 2.96
C SER A 683 23.52 -5.17 4.05
N VAL A 684 24.81 -5.35 4.36
CA VAL A 684 25.25 -6.41 5.27
C VAL A 684 26.24 -5.90 6.30
N ASP A 685 26.25 -6.57 7.43
CA ASP A 685 27.26 -6.44 8.47
C ASP A 685 28.18 -7.67 8.32
N LEU A 686 29.49 -7.46 8.27
CA LEU A 686 30.48 -8.53 8.05
C LEU A 686 31.26 -8.81 9.32
N TYR A 687 31.57 -10.08 9.57
CA TYR A 687 32.35 -10.48 10.73
C TYR A 687 33.33 -11.59 10.38
N GLN A 688 34.46 -11.61 11.08
CA GLN A 688 35.30 -12.80 11.13
C GLN A 688 36.10 -12.86 12.44
N GLY A 689 36.29 -14.07 12.96
CA GLY A 689 37.22 -14.32 14.06
C GLY A 689 38.67 -14.04 13.66
N VAL A 690 39.45 -13.44 14.56
CA VAL A 690 40.85 -13.06 14.31
C VAL A 690 41.72 -14.25 13.86
N SER A 691 41.44 -15.45 14.37
CA SER A 691 42.13 -16.70 13.99
C SER A 691 41.79 -17.20 12.59
N ALA A 692 40.56 -16.92 12.11
CA ALA A 692 40.07 -17.28 10.79
C ALA A 692 40.41 -16.22 9.72
N LEU A 693 40.72 -14.99 10.15
CA LEU A 693 41.39 -13.99 9.32
C LEU A 693 42.85 -14.40 9.07
N SER A 694 43.06 -15.53 8.39
CA SER A 694 44.35 -15.80 7.75
C SER A 694 44.47 -14.75 6.66
N SER A 695 45.43 -13.84 6.80
CA SER A 695 45.78 -12.84 5.77
C SER A 695 45.72 -13.49 4.40
N ALA A 696 45.36 -12.78 3.33
CA ALA A 696 45.33 -13.36 1.99
C ALA A 696 46.76 -13.64 1.46
N GLY A 697 47.64 -14.23 2.27
CA GLY A 697 49.08 -14.33 2.14
C GLY A 697 49.80 -12.99 2.28
N GLY A 698 49.13 -11.93 2.76
CA GLY A 698 49.64 -10.56 2.70
C GLY A 698 49.86 -10.08 1.25
N LYS A 699 49.19 -10.69 0.27
CA LYS A 699 49.42 -10.41 -1.16
C LYS A 699 49.11 -8.96 -1.53
N TYR A 700 48.14 -8.33 -0.87
CA TYR A 700 47.80 -6.94 -1.15
C TYR A 700 48.80 -5.99 -0.48
N LEU A 701 49.29 -6.31 0.72
CA LEU A 701 50.43 -5.62 1.33
C LEU A 701 51.70 -5.72 0.48
N ALA A 702 52.01 -6.92 -0.04
CA ALA A 702 53.17 -7.14 -0.91
C ALA A 702 53.07 -6.35 -2.22
N ARG A 703 51.88 -6.33 -2.84
CA ARG A 703 51.61 -5.51 -4.03
C ARG A 703 51.73 -4.02 -3.75
N ALA A 704 51.16 -3.54 -2.64
CA ALA A 704 51.26 -2.13 -2.26
C ALA A 704 52.73 -1.70 -2.10
N LYS A 705 53.58 -2.55 -1.53
CA LYS A 705 55.02 -2.30 -1.40
C LYS A 705 55.72 -2.17 -2.77
N GLN A 706 55.31 -2.95 -3.78
CA GLN A 706 55.83 -2.82 -5.15
C GLN A 706 55.45 -1.48 -5.79
N ASP A 707 54.28 -0.95 -5.43
CA ASP A 707 53.77 0.34 -5.90
C ASP A 707 54.23 1.53 -5.02
N HIS A 708 55.25 1.35 -4.17
CA HIS A 708 55.76 2.36 -3.24
C HIS A 708 54.70 2.92 -2.27
N ILE A 709 53.78 2.07 -1.84
CA ILE A 709 52.74 2.39 -0.86
C ILE A 709 53.08 1.74 0.48
N SER A 710 53.05 2.53 1.54
CA SER A 710 53.15 2.07 2.93
C SER A 710 51.85 2.35 3.68
N PHE A 711 51.66 1.71 4.83
CA PHE A 711 50.48 1.88 5.67
C PHE A 711 50.91 2.26 7.08
N ALA A 712 50.19 3.18 7.71
CA ALA A 712 50.49 3.65 9.05
C ALA A 712 49.26 4.30 9.71
N PRO A 713 49.23 4.43 11.05
CA PRO A 713 48.30 5.32 11.72
C PRO A 713 48.56 6.79 11.35
N VAL A 714 47.48 7.57 11.23
CA VAL A 714 47.56 9.03 10.99
C VAL A 714 48.13 9.71 12.24
N LYS A 715 49.13 10.58 12.04
CA LYS A 715 49.73 11.41 13.10
C LYS A 715 48.98 12.73 13.27
N GLU A 716 49.15 13.40 14.41
CA GLU A 716 48.55 14.72 14.66
C GLU A 716 48.89 15.74 13.55
N SER A 717 50.15 15.79 13.11
CA SER A 717 50.59 16.67 12.01
C SER A 717 50.00 16.34 10.64
N GLN A 718 49.37 15.17 10.49
CA GLN A 718 48.79 14.66 9.25
C GLN A 718 47.26 14.72 9.24
N TYR A 719 46.64 15.15 10.34
CA TYR A 719 45.18 15.09 10.50
C TYR A 719 44.44 16.06 9.58
N GLU A 720 44.96 17.26 9.37
CA GLU A 720 44.37 18.23 8.43
C GLU A 720 44.37 17.70 6.98
N GLU A 721 45.47 17.05 6.55
CA GLU A 721 45.53 16.37 5.25
C GLU A 721 44.51 15.22 5.17
N CYS A 722 44.32 14.47 6.26
CA CYS A 722 43.32 13.41 6.34
C CYS A 722 41.90 13.98 6.14
N LEU A 723 41.52 15.02 6.91
CA LEU A 723 40.21 15.66 6.79
C LEU A 723 39.98 16.27 5.39
N ALA A 724 41.00 16.89 4.80
CA ALA A 724 40.93 17.39 3.43
C ALA A 724 40.71 16.25 2.42
N GLY A 725 41.41 15.11 2.60
CA GLY A 725 41.22 13.91 1.79
C GLY A 725 39.82 13.31 1.91
N GLN A 726 39.27 13.28 3.14
CA GLN A 726 37.90 12.85 3.40
C GLN A 726 36.90 13.77 2.69
N MET A 727 37.01 15.09 2.86
CA MET A 727 36.14 16.07 2.21
C MET A 727 36.23 16.02 0.68
N LYS A 728 37.42 15.81 0.11
CA LYS A 728 37.60 15.67 -1.36
C LYS A 728 36.85 14.46 -1.92
N ASN A 729 36.91 13.32 -1.22
CA ASN A 729 36.52 12.03 -1.79
C ASN A 729 35.16 11.50 -1.32
N PHE A 730 34.67 11.94 -0.14
CA PHE A 730 33.51 11.37 0.54
C PHE A 730 32.55 12.44 1.11
N SER A 731 32.58 13.68 0.59
CA SER A 731 31.70 14.77 1.05
C SER A 731 30.21 14.49 0.93
N SER A 732 29.81 13.54 0.08
CA SER A 732 28.42 13.12 -0.06
C SER A 732 27.88 12.37 1.16
N ASN A 733 28.74 11.88 2.06
CA ASN A 733 28.36 11.19 3.28
C ASN A 733 28.75 12.01 4.51
N ALA A 734 27.83 12.85 5.00
CA ALA A 734 28.10 13.74 6.12
C ALA A 734 28.44 13.01 7.43
N ASP A 735 27.79 11.86 7.70
CA ASP A 735 28.01 11.09 8.92
C ASP A 735 29.41 10.45 8.93
N TRP A 736 29.85 9.95 7.78
CA TRP A 736 31.24 9.48 7.58
C TRP A 736 32.24 10.59 7.91
N ILE A 737 32.07 11.78 7.33
CA ILE A 737 32.97 12.92 7.60
C ILE A 737 32.95 13.32 9.07
N ASN A 738 31.76 13.35 9.69
CA ASN A 738 31.62 13.74 11.08
C ASN A 738 32.31 12.74 12.01
N LEU A 739 32.27 11.44 11.71
CA LEU A 739 32.98 10.43 12.49
C LEU A 739 34.51 10.63 12.47
N TYR A 740 35.08 11.01 11.32
CA TYR A 740 36.50 11.39 11.27
C TYR A 740 36.80 12.62 12.14
N LYS A 741 35.90 13.61 12.17
CA LYS A 741 36.06 14.83 12.98
C LYS A 741 35.99 14.55 14.49
N THR A 742 35.33 13.49 14.91
CA THR A 742 35.27 13.07 16.33
C THR A 742 36.48 12.23 16.76
N LEU A 743 37.40 11.92 15.85
CA LEU A 743 38.57 11.07 16.10
C LEU A 743 39.92 11.79 15.85
N PRO A 744 40.16 13.00 16.39
CA PRO A 744 41.46 13.64 16.23
C PRO A 744 42.58 12.77 16.85
N PRO A 745 43.68 12.48 16.13
CA PRO A 745 44.75 11.61 16.62
C PRO A 745 45.38 12.04 17.95
N LYS A 746 45.24 13.32 18.33
CA LYS A 746 45.69 13.85 19.61
C LYS A 746 44.96 13.22 20.80
N THR A 747 43.65 13.03 20.70
CA THR A 747 42.83 12.46 21.79
C THR A 747 42.44 11.00 21.52
N HIS A 748 42.45 10.59 20.25
CA HIS A 748 42.14 9.22 19.81
C HIS A 748 43.30 8.64 18.98
N PRO A 749 44.49 8.49 19.57
CA PRO A 749 45.66 8.06 18.82
C PRO A 749 45.42 6.68 18.22
N HIS A 750 45.90 6.50 16.99
CA HIS A 750 45.87 5.23 16.26
C HIS A 750 44.50 4.66 15.86
N THR A 751 43.45 5.48 15.92
CA THR A 751 42.10 5.09 15.48
C THR A 751 41.86 5.29 13.98
N ILE A 752 42.66 6.16 13.34
CA ILE A 752 42.62 6.41 11.90
C ILE A 752 43.88 5.81 11.27
N LEU A 753 43.70 4.92 10.30
CA LEU A 753 44.79 4.32 9.52
C LEU A 753 44.78 4.90 8.10
N THR A 754 45.95 5.08 7.51
CA THR A 754 46.11 5.63 6.17
C THR A 754 47.11 4.83 5.34
N ALA A 755 46.91 4.85 4.01
CA ALA A 755 47.92 4.47 3.03
C ALA A 755 48.68 5.72 2.57
N LEU A 756 50.01 5.61 2.48
CA LEU A 756 50.93 6.67 2.10
C LEU A 756 51.66 6.27 0.81
N HIS A 757 51.50 7.05 -0.25
CA HIS A 757 52.22 6.84 -1.50
C HIS A 757 53.48 7.71 -1.55
N THR A 758 54.60 7.08 -1.85
CA THR A 758 55.92 7.74 -1.90
C THR A 758 56.60 7.41 -3.24
N PRO A 759 56.28 8.13 -4.33
CA PRO A 759 56.69 7.76 -5.68
C PRO A 759 58.21 7.68 -5.87
N THR A 760 58.96 8.48 -5.12
CA THR A 760 60.43 8.42 -5.06
C THR A 760 60.88 8.54 -3.60
N PRO A 761 62.07 8.03 -3.23
CA PRO A 761 62.59 8.15 -1.85
C PRO A 761 62.73 9.58 -1.32
N THR A 762 62.74 10.57 -2.22
CA THR A 762 62.86 12.00 -1.92
C THR A 762 61.54 12.76 -1.91
N SER A 763 60.45 12.14 -2.38
CA SER A 763 59.13 12.77 -2.39
C SER A 763 58.48 12.73 -0.99
N PRO A 764 57.78 13.79 -0.55
CA PRO A 764 57.01 13.72 0.68
C PRO A 764 55.89 12.67 0.54
N PRO A 765 55.63 11.85 1.56
CA PRO A 765 54.58 10.85 1.52
C PRO A 765 53.20 11.52 1.48
N LYS A 766 52.34 11.10 0.54
CA LYS A 766 50.97 11.61 0.37
C LYS A 766 49.95 10.59 0.84
N GLN A 767 48.95 11.01 1.61
CA GLN A 767 47.82 10.16 1.98
C GLN A 767 46.92 9.87 0.77
N ILE A 768 46.60 8.60 0.53
CA ILE A 768 45.83 8.16 -0.65
C ILE A 768 44.68 7.20 -0.33
N ALA A 769 44.57 6.71 0.90
CA ALA A 769 43.45 5.92 1.39
C ALA A 769 43.38 6.00 2.91
N TRP A 770 42.20 5.82 3.49
CA TRP A 770 41.95 5.94 4.92
C TRP A 770 40.93 4.91 5.38
N LEU A 771 40.99 4.54 6.65
CA LEU A 771 39.90 3.84 7.33
C LEU A 771 39.92 4.16 8.83
N ILE A 772 38.82 3.85 9.49
CA ILE A 772 38.69 3.89 10.95
C ILE A 772 38.85 2.46 11.47
N ALA A 773 39.73 2.29 12.46
CA ALA A 773 39.95 1.04 13.17
C ALA A 773 39.82 1.29 14.67
N LEU A 774 38.74 0.80 15.29
CA LEU A 774 38.47 0.99 16.71
C LEU A 774 38.66 -0.33 17.48
N PRO A 775 39.40 -0.31 18.60
CA PRO A 775 39.42 -1.46 19.49
C PRO A 775 38.08 -1.63 20.23
N PRO A 776 37.80 -2.84 20.76
CA PRO A 776 36.51 -3.18 21.39
C PRO A 776 36.09 -2.25 22.53
N SER A 777 37.06 -1.78 23.32
CA SER A 777 36.83 -0.90 24.47
C SER A 777 36.81 0.60 24.12
N HIS A 778 36.97 0.97 22.85
CA HIS A 778 37.04 2.39 22.47
C HIS A 778 35.71 3.10 22.74
N PRO A 779 35.70 4.27 23.41
CA PRO A 779 34.48 4.99 23.77
C PRO A 779 33.52 5.24 22.62
N ILE A 780 34.04 5.57 21.42
CA ILE A 780 33.19 5.77 20.23
C ILE A 780 32.41 4.50 19.88
N LEU A 781 33.01 3.31 20.00
CA LEU A 781 32.33 2.05 19.72
C LEU A 781 31.32 1.72 20.82
N THR A 782 31.73 1.84 22.09
CA THR A 782 30.92 1.53 23.27
C THR A 782 29.89 2.59 23.65
N GLN A 783 29.76 3.68 22.87
CA GLN A 783 28.74 4.71 23.07
C GLN A 783 27.82 4.89 21.86
N ASN A 784 28.20 4.36 20.69
CA ASN A 784 27.45 4.59 19.45
C ASN A 784 26.96 3.32 18.75
N TRP A 785 27.42 2.12 19.09
CA TRP A 785 26.92 0.86 18.50
C TRP A 785 26.11 0.07 19.53
N ALA A 786 24.92 -0.41 19.16
CA ALA A 786 24.02 -1.15 20.05
C ALA A 786 24.40 -2.62 20.27
N PHE A 787 25.12 -3.22 19.32
CA PHE A 787 25.41 -4.67 19.33
C PHE A 787 26.89 -5.07 19.25
N PRO A 788 27.88 -4.30 19.78
CA PRO A 788 29.28 -4.70 19.74
C PRO A 788 29.56 -6.05 20.41
N ALA A 789 28.73 -6.47 21.37
CA ALA A 789 28.84 -7.77 22.05
C ALA A 789 28.33 -8.98 21.25
N PHE A 790 27.60 -8.79 20.13
CA PHE A 790 26.89 -9.87 19.41
C PHE A 790 27.65 -10.48 18.25
N PHE A 791 28.84 -9.97 17.93
CA PHE A 791 29.62 -10.52 16.83
C PHE A 791 30.17 -11.94 17.10
N ALA A 792 29.89 -12.53 18.27
CA ALA A 792 30.23 -13.89 18.63
C ALA A 792 29.57 -14.97 17.75
N HIS A 793 30.37 -15.94 17.29
CA HIS A 793 29.86 -17.27 16.93
C HIS A 793 29.83 -18.12 18.23
N GLN A 794 28.70 -18.74 18.58
CA GLN A 794 28.57 -19.73 19.68
C GLN A 794 28.76 -19.23 21.13
N ASN A 795 27.97 -18.25 21.60
CA ASN A 795 27.71 -18.01 23.03
C ASN A 795 28.95 -17.76 23.94
N GLN A 796 30.06 -17.23 23.41
CA GLN A 796 31.12 -16.65 24.23
C GLN A 796 31.25 -15.15 23.93
N PRO A 797 31.32 -14.26 24.94
CA PRO A 797 31.55 -12.85 24.71
C PRO A 797 32.92 -12.67 24.04
N GLN A 798 32.92 -12.18 22.80
CA GLN A 798 34.15 -11.86 22.06
C GLN A 798 34.33 -10.35 22.02
N HIS A 799 35.55 -9.89 22.30
CA HIS A 799 35.93 -8.49 22.19
C HIS A 799 36.20 -8.17 20.72
N ALA A 800 35.18 -7.75 19.98
CA ALA A 800 35.29 -7.45 18.56
C ALA A 800 35.70 -5.99 18.29
N GLY A 801 36.72 -5.79 17.47
CA GLY A 801 37.10 -4.46 16.95
C GLY A 801 36.24 -4.07 15.75
N LEU A 802 36.20 -2.77 15.43
CA LEU A 802 35.49 -2.24 14.26
C LEU A 802 36.49 -1.80 13.19
N ILE A 803 36.23 -2.17 11.94
CA ILE A 803 36.74 -1.47 10.75
C ILE A 803 35.56 -0.78 10.08
N GLY A 804 35.63 0.54 9.94
CA GLY A 804 34.58 1.34 9.30
C GLY A 804 35.17 2.39 8.37
N CYS A 805 34.31 3.01 7.57
CA CYS A 805 34.66 4.15 6.73
C CYS A 805 35.91 3.95 5.84
N VAL A 806 35.98 2.82 5.14
CA VAL A 806 37.13 2.49 4.26
C VAL A 806 37.05 3.27 2.95
N GLY A 807 37.97 4.20 2.73
CA GLY A 807 37.99 5.10 1.57
C GLY A 807 39.33 5.12 0.83
N VAL A 808 39.28 5.18 -0.51
CA VAL A 808 40.46 5.37 -1.38
C VAL A 808 40.26 6.62 -2.25
N ASP A 809 41.31 7.44 -2.36
CA ASP A 809 41.32 8.60 -3.26
C ASP A 809 41.04 8.17 -4.71
N GLY A 810 40.21 8.95 -5.41
CA GLY A 810 39.78 8.67 -6.78
C GLY A 810 40.92 8.30 -7.74
N GLU A 811 42.08 8.95 -7.62
CA GLU A 811 43.26 8.77 -8.49
C GLU A 811 43.99 7.43 -8.27
N TYR A 812 43.74 6.78 -7.13
CA TYR A 812 44.44 5.57 -6.67
C TYR A 812 43.53 4.33 -6.60
N ARG A 813 42.28 4.44 -7.04
CA ARG A 813 41.34 3.32 -7.13
C ARG A 813 41.84 2.25 -8.13
N ARG A 814 41.37 1.01 -7.97
CA ARG A 814 41.73 -0.18 -8.78
C ARG A 814 43.20 -0.63 -8.73
N ARG A 815 44.02 -0.07 -7.83
CA ARG A 815 45.41 -0.51 -7.61
C ARG A 815 45.58 -1.53 -6.47
N GLY A 816 44.50 -1.88 -5.77
CA GLY A 816 44.52 -2.79 -4.62
C GLY A 816 44.79 -2.11 -3.26
N VAL A 817 44.98 -0.78 -3.23
CA VAL A 817 45.30 0.00 -2.03
C VAL A 817 44.31 -0.23 -0.89
N GLY A 818 43.01 -0.18 -1.16
CA GLY A 818 41.99 -0.36 -0.14
C GLY A 818 42.03 -1.75 0.51
N LEU A 819 42.24 -2.82 -0.27
CA LEU A 819 42.38 -4.18 0.28
C LEU A 819 43.67 -4.31 1.09
N GLY A 820 44.77 -3.70 0.65
CA GLY A 820 46.01 -3.64 1.41
C GLY A 820 45.85 -2.88 2.73
N LEU A 821 45.07 -1.78 2.74
CA LEU A 821 44.80 -1.02 3.95
C LEU A 821 43.92 -1.81 4.93
N VAL A 822 42.94 -2.58 4.45
CA VAL A 822 42.14 -3.47 5.30
C VAL A 822 42.99 -4.61 5.86
N GLU A 823 43.85 -5.25 5.05
CA GLU A 823 44.82 -6.25 5.55
C GLU A 823 45.71 -5.66 6.64
N PHE A 824 46.24 -4.44 6.42
CA PHE A 824 47.04 -3.74 7.42
C PHE A 824 46.24 -3.48 8.71
N ALA A 825 44.99 -3.05 8.60
CA ALA A 825 44.13 -2.78 9.75
C ALA A 825 43.82 -4.03 10.57
N VAL A 826 43.61 -5.16 9.90
CA VAL A 826 43.43 -6.46 10.57
C VAL A 826 44.67 -6.80 11.38
N GLU A 827 45.87 -6.74 10.79
CA GLU A 827 47.12 -7.02 11.51
C GLU A 827 47.41 -5.99 12.60
N PHE A 828 47.06 -4.72 12.38
CA PHE A 828 47.20 -3.65 13.36
C PHE A 828 46.32 -3.86 14.59
N LEU A 829 45.06 -4.24 14.41
CA LEU A 829 44.15 -4.57 15.51
C LEU A 829 44.64 -5.82 16.27
N LYS A 830 45.11 -6.84 15.54
CA LYS A 830 45.70 -8.05 16.15
C LYS A 830 46.93 -7.74 17.01
N SER A 831 47.87 -6.90 16.54
CA SER A 831 49.10 -6.63 17.30
C SER A 831 48.83 -5.89 18.60
N ARG A 832 47.85 -4.97 18.63
CA ARG A 832 47.48 -4.22 19.83
C ARG A 832 46.79 -5.06 20.90
N SER A 833 46.27 -6.22 20.54
CA SER A 833 45.74 -7.21 21.47
C SER A 833 46.83 -7.96 22.25
N LEU A 834 48.08 -7.97 21.77
CA LEU A 834 49.18 -8.72 22.38
C LEU A 834 49.98 -7.89 23.38
N ASP A 835 50.12 -6.57 23.15
CA ASP A 835 50.88 -5.68 24.03
C ASP A 835 50.20 -5.50 25.41
N SER A 836 48.87 -5.53 25.49
CA SER A 836 48.11 -5.41 26.75
C SER A 836 48.20 -6.63 27.67
N ARG A 837 48.69 -7.78 27.19
CA ARG A 837 48.95 -8.97 28.02
C ARG A 837 50.33 -8.97 28.69
N SER A 838 51.19 -7.99 28.36
CA SER A 838 52.58 -7.95 28.81
C SER A 838 52.88 -6.93 29.92
N SER A 839 51.94 -6.05 30.28
CA SER A 839 52.11 -5.09 31.37
C SER A 839 51.42 -5.57 32.65
N SER A 840 52.20 -6.10 33.59
CA SER A 840 51.80 -6.27 34.98
C SER A 840 51.78 -4.91 35.68
N SER A 841 50.63 -4.26 35.77
CA SER A 841 50.40 -3.14 36.70
C SER A 841 48.93 -3.10 37.12
N ASP A 842 48.71 -2.90 38.42
CA ASP A 842 47.48 -2.94 39.23
C ASP A 842 46.32 -2.00 38.81
N ASP A 843 46.21 -1.56 37.55
CA ASP A 843 45.02 -0.86 37.07
C ASP A 843 44.05 -1.90 36.48
N GLY A 844 42.84 -1.97 37.05
CA GLY A 844 41.84 -3.04 36.87
C GLY A 844 41.22 -3.22 35.48
N ASP A 845 41.95 -2.97 34.40
CA ASP A 845 41.56 -3.29 33.02
C ASP A 845 42.28 -4.58 32.58
N ALA A 846 41.73 -5.73 32.98
CA ALA A 846 42.22 -7.03 32.55
C ALA A 846 42.09 -7.16 31.03
N GLY A 847 43.22 -6.96 30.33
CA GLY A 847 43.35 -7.00 28.87
C GLY A 847 42.87 -8.31 28.26
N ALA A 848 41.60 -8.34 27.87
CA ALA A 848 41.06 -9.36 27.00
C ALA A 848 41.41 -9.01 25.55
N GLY A 849 41.93 -9.99 24.81
CA GLY A 849 42.41 -9.78 23.46
C GLY A 849 41.28 -9.56 22.46
N ILE A 850 41.59 -9.07 21.25
CA ILE A 850 40.61 -8.97 20.17
C ILE A 850 40.38 -10.37 19.60
N ASP A 851 39.15 -10.87 19.71
CA ASP A 851 38.79 -12.21 19.24
C ASP A 851 38.20 -12.21 17.82
N GLY A 852 37.71 -11.04 17.37
CA GLY A 852 37.12 -10.87 16.05
C GLY A 852 37.13 -9.43 15.55
N ILE A 853 36.88 -9.26 14.26
CA ILE A 853 36.76 -7.94 13.64
C ILE A 853 35.44 -7.88 12.89
N PHE A 854 34.74 -6.78 13.13
CA PHE A 854 33.48 -6.46 12.53
C PHE A 854 33.64 -5.31 11.51
N VAL A 855 32.97 -5.40 10.37
CA VAL A 855 32.87 -4.34 9.36
C VAL A 855 31.40 -3.98 9.18
N ASP A 856 31.05 -2.73 9.52
CA ASP A 856 29.67 -2.28 9.52
C ASP A 856 29.19 -1.82 8.15
N TRP A 857 27.92 -2.13 7.86
CA TRP A 857 27.13 -1.62 6.73
C TRP A 857 27.86 -1.59 5.39
N VAL A 858 28.14 -2.78 4.86
CA VAL A 858 28.83 -2.98 3.58
C VAL A 858 27.84 -3.22 2.44
N GLU A 859 28.00 -2.47 1.35
CA GLU A 859 27.25 -2.66 0.10
C GLU A 859 28.02 -3.42 -0.97
N ILE A 860 29.36 -3.36 -0.92
CA ILE A 860 30.22 -3.95 -1.96
C ILE A 860 30.32 -5.46 -1.77
N GLU A 861 29.75 -6.22 -2.71
CA GLU A 861 29.75 -7.68 -2.73
C GLU A 861 31.13 -8.25 -3.15
N GLY A 862 31.63 -9.23 -2.39
CA GLY A 862 32.86 -9.96 -2.74
C GLY A 862 34.16 -9.17 -2.58
N TRP A 863 34.14 -7.98 -1.95
CA TRP A 863 35.35 -7.16 -1.77
C TRP A 863 36.06 -7.47 -0.45
N TYR A 864 35.35 -7.43 0.67
CA TYR A 864 35.91 -7.77 1.99
C TYR A 864 36.13 -9.29 2.16
N GLU A 865 35.36 -10.11 1.45
CA GLU A 865 35.52 -11.56 1.37
C GLU A 865 36.89 -11.95 0.81
N LYS A 866 37.49 -11.11 -0.05
CA LYS A 866 38.84 -11.34 -0.58
C LYS A 866 39.94 -11.27 0.48
N VAL A 867 39.63 -10.68 1.64
CA VAL A 867 40.51 -10.61 2.81
C VAL A 867 39.94 -11.39 4.01
N GLY A 868 38.97 -12.28 3.77
CA GLY A 868 38.54 -13.30 4.72
C GLY A 868 37.30 -12.96 5.57
N PHE A 869 36.63 -11.83 5.33
CA PHE A 869 35.38 -11.52 6.03
C PHE A 869 34.19 -12.30 5.47
N ASP A 870 33.31 -12.77 6.37
CA ASP A 870 32.05 -13.39 5.99
C ASP A 870 30.86 -12.49 6.34
N VAL A 871 29.72 -12.70 5.66
CA VAL A 871 28.47 -12.02 5.99
C VAL A 871 27.96 -12.54 7.34
N TRP A 872 27.84 -11.65 8.33
CA TRP A 872 27.26 -11.98 9.63
C TRP A 872 25.74 -11.84 9.61
N ARG A 873 25.26 -10.69 9.14
CA ARG A 873 23.85 -10.35 9.07
C ARG A 873 23.55 -9.52 7.83
N SER A 874 22.33 -9.68 7.33
CA SER A 874 21.83 -9.00 6.15
C SER A 874 20.59 -8.19 6.52
N TYR A 875 20.40 -7.08 5.84
CA TYR A 875 19.36 -6.12 6.14
C TYR A 875 18.67 -5.64 4.88
N ARG A 876 17.41 -5.26 5.04
CA ARG A 876 16.63 -4.59 4.01
C ARG A 876 16.31 -3.17 4.47
N THR A 877 17.01 -2.21 3.87
CA THR A 877 16.74 -0.78 4.08
C THR A 877 15.43 -0.39 3.40
N GLY A 878 14.82 0.70 3.82
CA GLY A 878 13.56 1.13 3.24
C GLY A 878 13.13 2.49 3.75
N ASN A 879 12.30 3.15 2.97
CA ASN A 879 11.81 4.48 3.29
C ASN A 879 10.30 4.48 3.25
N LEU A 880 9.69 5.24 4.16
CA LEU A 880 8.29 5.59 4.03
C LEU A 880 8.14 6.45 2.78
N LEU A 881 7.14 6.12 1.96
CA LEU A 881 6.76 6.94 0.82
C LEU A 881 6.06 8.21 1.34
N ASP A 882 6.30 9.35 0.70
CA ASP A 882 5.73 10.64 1.13
C ASP A 882 4.23 10.75 0.82
#